data_AF-A0A8S2JT54-F1
#
_entry.id   AF-A0A8S2JT54-F1
#
_cell.length_a   1.000
_cell.length_b   1.000
_cell.length_c   1.000
_cell.angle_alpha   90.00
_cell.angle_beta   90.00
_cell.angle_gamma   90.00
#
_symmetry.space_group_name_H-M   'P 1'
#
loop_
_entity.id
_entity.type
_entity.pdbx_description
1 polymer ?
#
loop_
_entity_poly.entity_id
_entity_poly.type
_entity_poly.pdbx_seq_one_letter_code
_entity_poly.pdbx_strand_id
1 'polypeptide(L)'
;LRSLAIEIFDTFLQTHLNINGNYEANDLDLIDNDNDEDDRDLFSEQLICIGLFGRHIIDYSLPLLIRLLMDRTKKLYDMMNNSSSNINTNSLDQINDDLHWLLLISGHVLTEEYDSDEQKTIPEAVMSFSSQQVKYCDLNKSVQIAQHVLQQSQLDLSDEIMQGVSPVTQCLVAVLKLSETERLFCSKGQFEYISVQVAVSLTWFIRRLAANYLGFDEQSYKDVSQTLSMLLGKGSEMLEFLTNYFLSKVVINLQMWASESDVIKETADLFVTLSMKKDSSLIIIKNDLFWTLANNVITNQMPIQLINEEYKRSLIKGITCSCLNNTSDEYRLHFDRSIFQILNQRLKSIVESIHTLLEQIKLNTSNKTHCTNALQTFYTENVLSQISTLINSYCGLIEGGSRCLSEQITYLFEHSQQTLQYILDLFDFYHNYCDQVQIILELFSLYAEHVLVYLNQNHTKVFYTYVLRLLQIFTKCNYGKKTKEVNADEDFNAHIYTLLNCLNHLLAKDFIDFSNETSSHPEVNVGDVILYGLIICLPLIQSDNLLKIPSISLCYYKLVSSLCEQHSECLFRLLNQDQYSIFLSTIKSGLDNYDNEICKMCLETIQSLALYTIKQQKLNQTNEKSKYLEHFLDYLLQETVITTTTLSDLFDTLAGTIYTLICAYSNQFYQFLGQMKQYDENLSIIIDKLANDIGQRPDYNRKAKLSFTVKFESIFYQSYRIVAFNSNMAWRSSGASHKELIENLYRNGVIKNQRIKEAMLRTDRGDFTDRTSDAYDDRPQSIGYAVTISAPHMHCFGLEILKDQLKPGAKVLDVGSGSGYLTACMARLVHPGGKAIGVDHIQELVDKSIVNIKKNNKDLFDEGIIEIHKGDGRQGYEAEAPYDAIHVGAAAPDTPHELIRQLKVGGRLVSPVGGTFGQEMITYDKKADGSYEEKRHMGVMYVPLTDEKQQYASAGIRKDL
;
A
#
# COMPACT_ATOMS: atom_id res chain seq x y z
N LEU A 1 31.99 -19.15 -8.42
CA LEU A 1 30.51 -19.07 -8.27
C LEU A 1 30.01 -20.15 -7.32
N ARG A 2 30.05 -21.44 -7.67
CA ARG A 2 29.65 -22.54 -6.75
C ARG A 2 30.31 -22.48 -5.36
N SER A 3 31.62 -22.29 -5.28
CA SER A 3 32.34 -22.20 -3.99
C SER A 3 31.88 -21.02 -3.13
N LEU A 4 31.64 -19.87 -3.77
CA LEU A 4 31.16 -18.67 -3.09
C LEU A 4 29.71 -18.86 -2.61
N ALA A 5 28.87 -19.53 -3.39
CA ALA A 5 27.51 -19.87 -2.97
C ALA A 5 27.49 -20.79 -1.74
N ILE A 6 28.40 -21.77 -1.67
CA ILE A 6 28.59 -22.62 -0.48
C ILE A 6 29.00 -21.77 0.73
N GLU A 7 30.00 -20.91 0.56
CA GLU A 7 30.49 -20.03 1.63
C GLU A 7 29.41 -19.08 2.16
N ILE A 8 28.64 -18.45 1.28
CA ILE A 8 27.51 -17.57 1.65
C ILE A 8 26.44 -18.37 2.40
N PHE A 9 26.06 -19.54 1.86
CA PHE A 9 25.01 -20.37 2.46
C PHE A 9 25.42 -20.91 3.83
N ASP A 10 26.66 -21.38 3.98
CA ASP A 10 27.19 -21.85 5.25
C ASP A 10 27.32 -20.72 6.27
N THR A 11 27.76 -19.53 5.84
CA THR A 11 27.86 -18.35 6.72
C THR A 11 26.48 -17.97 7.24
N PHE A 12 25.47 -17.93 6.37
CA PHE A 12 24.09 -17.63 6.79
C PHE A 12 23.55 -18.68 7.77
N LEU A 13 23.79 -19.97 7.52
CA LEU A 13 23.42 -21.01 8.47
C LEU A 13 24.16 -20.86 9.80
N GLN A 14 25.44 -20.51 9.80
CA GLN A 14 26.23 -20.33 11.03
C GLN A 14 25.84 -19.08 11.83
N THR A 15 25.30 -18.05 11.18
CA THR A 15 24.82 -16.84 11.87
C THR A 15 23.48 -17.06 12.54
N HIS A 16 22.60 -17.88 11.94
CA HIS A 16 21.24 -18.11 12.46
C HIS A 16 21.10 -19.40 13.26
N LEU A 17 22.00 -20.37 13.09
CA LEU A 17 21.97 -21.64 13.81
C LEU A 17 23.16 -21.74 14.76
N ASN A 18 22.92 -22.28 15.94
CA ASN A 18 24.00 -22.57 16.88
C ASN A 18 24.64 -23.93 16.54
N ILE A 19 25.47 -23.95 15.49
CA ILE A 19 26.11 -25.16 14.97
C ILE A 19 27.26 -25.64 15.88
N ASN A 20 27.89 -24.73 16.65
CA ASN A 20 29.11 -24.99 17.43
C ASN A 20 29.00 -24.75 18.95
N GLY A 21 27.84 -24.34 19.46
CA GLY A 21 27.65 -24.05 20.90
C GLY A 21 28.17 -22.70 21.39
N ASN A 22 28.57 -21.79 20.49
CA ASN A 22 29.17 -20.48 20.83
C ASN A 22 28.23 -19.32 20.46
N TYR A 23 26.96 -19.40 20.87
CA TYR A 23 26.08 -18.24 20.89
C TYR A 23 25.98 -17.80 22.35
N GLU A 24 26.66 -16.71 22.71
CA GLU A 24 26.22 -15.90 23.84
C GLU A 24 25.00 -15.15 23.31
N ALA A 25 23.81 -15.58 23.73
CA ALA A 25 22.64 -14.74 23.61
C ALA A 25 23.00 -13.42 24.31
N ASN A 26 23.13 -12.33 23.54
CA ASN A 26 23.00 -11.04 24.17
C ASN A 26 21.56 -11.03 24.68
N ASP A 27 21.40 -11.01 26.00
CA ASP A 27 20.17 -10.70 26.71
C ASP A 27 19.68 -9.32 26.24
N LEU A 28 19.10 -9.27 25.05
CA LEU A 28 18.15 -8.26 24.67
C LEU A 28 16.82 -8.89 25.00
N ASP A 29 16.37 -8.65 26.23
CA ASP A 29 14.95 -8.64 26.59
C ASP A 29 14.25 -7.60 25.68
N LEU A 30 14.12 -7.92 24.39
CA LEU A 30 13.12 -7.32 23.54
C LEU A 30 11.84 -8.01 23.97
N ILE A 31 11.05 -7.26 24.73
CA ILE A 31 9.63 -7.57 24.88
C ILE A 31 9.09 -7.60 23.45
N ASP A 32 8.87 -8.80 22.89
CA ASP A 32 8.12 -8.98 21.65
C ASP A 32 6.81 -8.20 21.83
N ASN A 33 6.70 -7.06 21.16
CA ASN A 33 5.43 -6.39 21.06
C ASN A 33 4.63 -7.12 19.99
N ASP A 34 3.31 -7.19 20.11
CA ASP A 34 2.41 -7.70 19.05
C ASP A 34 2.55 -6.94 17.70
N ASN A 35 3.43 -5.94 17.62
CA ASN A 35 3.77 -5.15 16.44
C ASN A 35 5.15 -5.49 15.82
N ASP A 36 5.91 -6.44 16.39
CA ASP A 36 7.18 -6.86 15.79
C ASP A 36 6.88 -7.70 14.53
N GLU A 37 7.48 -7.31 13.41
CA GLU A 37 7.30 -8.00 12.13
C GLU A 37 7.87 -9.43 12.21
N ASP A 38 7.10 -10.41 11.74
CA ASP A 38 7.54 -11.81 11.65
C ASP A 38 8.87 -11.90 10.90
N ASP A 39 9.80 -12.74 11.37
CA ASP A 39 11.12 -12.96 10.73
C ASP A 39 11.00 -13.26 9.23
N ARG A 40 9.90 -13.88 8.79
CA ARG A 40 9.60 -14.15 7.38
C ARG A 40 9.44 -12.88 6.55
N ASP A 41 8.83 -11.85 7.13
CA ASP A 41 8.58 -10.57 6.50
C ASP A 41 9.82 -9.66 6.62
N LEU A 42 10.40 -9.59 7.83
CA LEU A 42 11.58 -8.80 8.14
C LEU A 42 12.82 -9.22 7.33
N PHE A 43 13.02 -10.53 7.14
CA PHE A 43 14.15 -11.09 6.40
C PHE A 43 13.76 -11.65 5.03
N SER A 44 12.59 -11.28 4.49
CA SER A 44 12.04 -11.79 3.21
C SER A 44 13.07 -11.76 2.06
N GLU A 45 13.70 -10.60 1.79
CA GLU A 45 14.69 -10.47 0.73
C GLU A 45 15.93 -11.36 0.94
N GLN A 46 16.38 -11.50 2.19
CA GLN A 46 17.54 -12.33 2.53
C GLN A 46 17.22 -13.81 2.34
N LEU A 47 16.05 -14.25 2.80
CA LEU A 47 15.56 -15.62 2.67
C LEU A 47 15.36 -16.01 1.19
N ILE A 48 14.82 -15.10 0.37
CA ILE A 48 14.72 -15.30 -1.10
C ILE A 48 16.12 -15.49 -1.69
N CYS A 49 17.09 -14.63 -1.34
CA CYS A 49 18.46 -14.72 -1.82
C CYS A 49 19.15 -16.03 -1.40
N ILE A 50 19.03 -16.42 -0.15
CA ILE A 50 19.58 -17.68 0.37
C ILE A 50 18.92 -18.89 -0.26
N GLY A 51 17.60 -18.82 -0.51
CA GLY A 51 16.88 -19.83 -1.29
C GLY A 51 17.45 -19.99 -2.71
N LEU A 52 17.79 -18.89 -3.39
CA LEU A 52 18.44 -18.92 -4.72
C LEU A 52 19.84 -19.53 -4.67
N PHE A 53 20.68 -19.12 -3.70
CA PHE A 53 22.01 -19.71 -3.54
C PHE A 53 21.90 -21.20 -3.23
N GLY A 54 21.02 -21.58 -2.30
CA GLY A 54 20.77 -22.97 -1.92
C GLY A 54 20.32 -23.82 -3.11
N ARG A 55 19.48 -23.30 -4.01
CA ARG A 55 19.07 -23.98 -5.26
C ARG A 55 20.21 -24.14 -6.25
N HIS A 56 21.11 -23.15 -6.34
CA HIS A 56 22.30 -23.25 -7.20
C HIS A 56 23.27 -24.35 -6.74
N ILE A 57 23.27 -24.68 -5.43
CA ILE A 57 24.11 -25.70 -4.81
C ILE A 57 23.28 -26.84 -4.20
N ILE A 58 22.15 -27.19 -4.82
CA ILE A 58 21.16 -28.10 -4.24
C ILE A 58 21.69 -29.48 -3.85
N ASP A 59 22.74 -29.95 -4.52
CA ASP A 59 23.43 -31.20 -4.19
C ASP A 59 24.22 -31.15 -2.87
N TYR A 60 24.51 -29.95 -2.38
CA TYR A 60 25.15 -29.68 -1.09
C TYR A 60 24.16 -29.15 -0.03
N SER A 61 23.35 -28.15 -0.37
CA SER A 61 22.46 -27.47 0.59
C SER A 61 21.37 -28.40 1.11
N LEU A 62 20.72 -29.17 0.24
CA LEU A 62 19.57 -29.99 0.62
C LEU A 62 19.96 -31.13 1.59
N PRO A 63 21.02 -31.94 1.35
CA PRO A 63 21.48 -32.92 2.34
C PRO A 63 21.86 -32.31 3.70
N LEU A 64 22.45 -31.12 3.70
CA LEU A 64 22.82 -30.41 4.93
C LEU A 64 21.57 -30.02 5.74
N LEU A 65 20.58 -29.41 5.10
CA LEU A 65 19.32 -29.00 5.73
C LEU A 65 18.56 -30.21 6.29
N ILE A 66 18.47 -31.30 5.54
CA ILE A 66 17.82 -32.55 5.98
C ILE A 66 18.44 -33.05 7.28
N ARG A 67 19.77 -33.15 7.31
CA ARG A 67 20.52 -33.63 8.49
C ARG A 67 20.25 -32.75 9.71
N LEU A 68 20.27 -31.43 9.55
CA LEU A 68 20.03 -30.48 10.64
C LEU A 68 18.59 -30.56 11.16
N LEU A 69 17.59 -30.55 10.26
CA LEU A 69 16.17 -30.69 10.62
C LEU A 69 15.90 -31.98 11.38
N MET A 70 16.44 -33.10 10.90
CA MET A 70 16.25 -34.41 11.53
C MET A 70 16.93 -34.49 12.91
N ASP A 71 18.15 -33.96 13.04
CA ASP A 71 18.87 -33.90 14.32
C ASP A 71 18.10 -33.08 15.37
N ARG A 72 17.61 -31.89 14.99
CA ARG A 72 16.83 -31.03 15.89
C ARG A 72 15.48 -31.63 16.26
N THR A 73 14.77 -32.20 15.29
CA THR A 73 13.51 -32.90 15.54
C THR A 73 13.70 -34.08 16.50
N LYS A 74 14.78 -34.85 16.34
CA LYS A 74 15.11 -35.96 17.23
C LYS A 74 15.43 -35.49 18.65
N LYS A 75 16.26 -34.46 18.80
CA LYS A 75 16.57 -33.86 20.11
C LYS A 75 15.30 -33.40 20.83
N LEU A 76 14.41 -32.72 20.11
CA LEU A 76 13.12 -32.27 20.62
C LEU A 76 12.26 -33.45 21.11
N TYR A 77 12.17 -34.51 20.30
CA TYR A 77 11.42 -35.73 20.64
C TYR A 77 12.00 -36.47 21.86
N ASP A 78 13.33 -36.60 21.92
CA ASP A 78 14.03 -37.27 23.02
C ASP A 78 13.88 -36.49 24.33
N MET A 79 13.85 -35.15 24.30
CA MET A 79 13.55 -34.31 25.46
C MET A 79 12.16 -34.59 26.03
N MET A 80 11.14 -34.75 25.18
CA MET A 80 9.79 -35.12 25.62
C MET A 80 9.78 -36.49 26.31
N ASN A 81 10.44 -37.51 25.73
CA ASN A 81 10.41 -38.88 26.27
C ASN A 81 11.24 -39.06 27.56
N ASN A 82 12.27 -38.25 27.77
CA ASN A 82 13.18 -38.36 28.91
C ASN A 82 12.75 -37.53 30.14
N SER A 83 11.55 -36.95 30.14
CA SER A 83 11.15 -35.93 31.12
C SER A 83 11.02 -36.48 32.56
N SER A 84 12.07 -36.23 33.36
CA SER A 84 12.02 -36.09 34.82
C SER A 84 11.90 -34.61 35.19
N SER A 85 10.67 -34.15 35.43
CA SER A 85 10.24 -32.94 36.17
C SER A 85 10.86 -31.53 35.96
N ASN A 86 11.99 -31.34 35.27
CA ASN A 86 12.57 -30.01 34.98
C ASN A 86 13.02 -29.91 33.52
N ILE A 87 12.30 -29.14 32.71
CA ILE A 87 12.68 -28.78 31.33
C ILE A 87 13.85 -27.78 31.41
N ASN A 88 14.96 -28.05 30.71
CA ASN A 88 16.00 -27.04 30.54
C ASN A 88 15.55 -26.03 29.47
N THR A 89 14.97 -24.92 29.89
CA THR A 89 14.33 -23.91 29.03
C THR A 89 15.28 -23.39 27.95
N ASN A 90 16.50 -23.00 28.32
CA ASN A 90 17.47 -22.45 27.35
C ASN A 90 17.83 -23.42 26.22
N SER A 91 17.86 -24.73 26.53
CA SER A 91 18.12 -25.75 25.49
C SER A 91 16.90 -26.00 24.60
N LEU A 92 15.68 -25.79 25.13
CA LEU A 92 14.44 -25.94 24.39
C LEU A 92 14.22 -24.74 23.45
N ASP A 93 14.45 -23.53 23.95
CA ASP A 93 14.33 -22.29 23.18
C ASP A 93 15.29 -22.33 21.99
N GLN A 94 16.56 -22.67 22.24
CA GLN A 94 17.56 -22.84 21.19
C GLN A 94 17.16 -23.88 20.12
N ILE A 95 16.54 -25.00 20.50
CA ILE A 95 16.08 -26.01 19.53
C ILE A 95 14.91 -25.46 18.71
N ASN A 96 13.99 -24.70 19.32
CA ASN A 96 12.88 -24.08 18.62
C ASN A 96 13.37 -23.01 17.65
N ASP A 97 14.33 -22.16 18.04
CA ASP A 97 14.94 -21.15 17.15
C ASP A 97 15.64 -21.81 15.96
N ASP A 98 16.45 -22.84 16.21
CA ASP A 98 17.11 -23.59 15.15
C ASP A 98 16.09 -24.20 14.17
N LEU A 99 14.98 -24.76 14.69
CA LEU A 99 13.90 -25.33 13.87
C LEU A 99 13.16 -24.27 13.05
N HIS A 100 12.89 -23.11 13.64
CA HIS A 100 12.27 -21.97 12.96
C HIS A 100 13.09 -21.57 11.72
N TRP A 101 14.37 -21.24 11.91
CA TRP A 101 15.25 -20.84 10.81
C TRP A 101 15.46 -21.93 9.77
N LEU A 102 15.61 -23.20 10.20
CA LEU A 102 15.73 -24.32 9.28
C LEU A 102 14.48 -24.51 8.41
N LEU A 103 13.28 -24.29 8.95
CA LEU A 103 12.03 -24.33 8.19
C LEU A 103 11.99 -23.21 7.15
N LEU A 104 12.32 -21.97 7.54
CA LEU A 104 12.33 -20.83 6.62
C LEU A 104 13.31 -21.08 5.45
N ILE A 105 14.56 -21.37 5.76
CA ILE A 105 15.61 -21.59 4.75
C ILE A 105 15.22 -22.75 3.84
N SER A 106 14.77 -23.89 4.40
CA SER A 106 14.36 -25.04 3.60
C SER A 106 13.16 -24.71 2.70
N GLY A 107 12.22 -23.89 3.18
CA GLY A 107 11.04 -23.46 2.43
C GLY A 107 11.43 -22.66 1.18
N HIS A 108 12.33 -21.68 1.33
CA HIS A 108 12.82 -20.86 0.20
C HIS A 108 13.77 -21.61 -0.74
N VAL A 109 14.46 -22.65 -0.27
CA VAL A 109 15.26 -23.52 -1.15
C VAL A 109 14.35 -24.43 -2.00
N LEU A 110 13.25 -24.93 -1.43
CA LEU A 110 12.38 -25.89 -2.12
C LEU A 110 11.23 -25.25 -2.91
N THR A 111 10.91 -23.99 -2.68
CA THR A 111 9.77 -23.31 -3.32
C THR A 111 10.12 -21.88 -3.70
N GLU A 112 9.42 -21.34 -4.70
CA GLU A 112 9.48 -19.92 -5.06
C GLU A 112 8.32 -19.14 -4.43
N GLU A 113 8.56 -17.86 -4.18
CA GLU A 113 7.49 -16.88 -3.98
C GLU A 113 7.05 -16.37 -5.33
N TYR A 114 5.74 -16.42 -5.54
CA TYR A 114 5.07 -15.83 -6.69
C TYR A 114 4.07 -14.82 -6.15
N ASP A 115 3.82 -13.76 -6.93
CA ASP A 115 2.65 -12.91 -6.73
C ASP A 115 1.38 -13.78 -6.74
N SER A 116 0.36 -13.36 -5.98
CA SER A 116 -0.78 -14.20 -5.57
C SER A 116 -1.59 -14.87 -6.69
N ASP A 117 -1.37 -14.49 -7.96
CA ASP A 117 -2.15 -14.89 -9.12
C ASP A 117 -1.41 -15.80 -10.11
N GLU A 118 -0.11 -16.07 -9.93
CA GLU A 118 0.62 -17.00 -10.81
C GLU A 118 0.49 -18.47 -10.37
N GLN A 119 0.52 -19.39 -11.34
CA GLN A 119 0.53 -20.82 -11.05
C GLN A 119 1.84 -21.19 -10.35
N LYS A 120 1.74 -21.56 -9.08
CA LYS A 120 2.89 -21.98 -8.27
C LYS A 120 3.50 -23.27 -8.81
N THR A 121 4.78 -23.23 -9.19
CA THR A 121 5.52 -24.40 -9.72
C THR A 121 6.73 -24.77 -8.86
N ILE A 122 7.14 -26.03 -8.98
CA ILE A 122 8.36 -26.55 -8.36
C ILE A 122 9.56 -25.90 -9.06
N PRO A 123 10.53 -25.33 -8.34
CA PRO A 123 11.68 -24.68 -8.96
C PRO A 123 12.44 -25.62 -9.91
N GLU A 124 12.83 -25.13 -11.08
CA GLU A 124 13.48 -25.94 -12.14
C GLU A 124 14.74 -26.67 -11.62
N ALA A 125 15.52 -26.01 -10.76
CA ALA A 125 16.70 -26.60 -10.12
C ALA A 125 16.36 -27.84 -9.27
N VAL A 126 15.24 -27.81 -8.54
CA VAL A 126 14.77 -28.93 -7.71
C VAL A 126 14.26 -30.08 -8.60
N MET A 127 13.47 -29.77 -9.62
CA MET A 127 12.94 -30.77 -10.56
C MET A 127 14.07 -31.48 -11.34
N SER A 128 15.05 -30.71 -11.82
CA SER A 128 16.22 -31.24 -12.53
C SER A 128 17.08 -32.11 -11.61
N PHE A 129 17.37 -31.64 -10.39
CA PHE A 129 18.12 -32.42 -9.41
C PHE A 129 17.43 -33.74 -9.06
N SER A 130 16.12 -33.70 -8.78
CA SER A 130 15.35 -34.91 -8.49
C SER A 130 15.35 -35.89 -9.67
N SER A 131 15.27 -35.39 -10.91
CA SER A 131 15.35 -36.22 -12.12
C SER A 131 16.71 -36.92 -12.28
N GLN A 132 17.80 -36.26 -11.90
CA GLN A 132 19.15 -36.84 -11.97
C GLN A 132 19.37 -37.94 -10.91
N GLN A 133 18.74 -37.82 -9.74
CA GLN A 133 18.90 -38.75 -8.62
C GLN A 133 18.11 -40.07 -8.78
N VAL A 134 17.16 -40.16 -9.72
CA VAL A 134 16.34 -41.36 -9.96
C VAL A 134 17.20 -42.62 -10.16
N LYS A 135 18.40 -42.49 -10.74
CA LYS A 135 19.32 -43.63 -10.97
C LYS A 135 19.87 -44.27 -9.69
N TYR A 136 19.83 -43.55 -8.57
CA TYR A 136 20.41 -43.95 -7.29
C TYR A 136 19.35 -44.18 -6.20
N CYS A 137 18.07 -44.00 -6.52
CA CYS A 137 16.97 -44.08 -5.58
C CYS A 137 16.05 -45.27 -5.88
N ASP A 138 15.56 -45.92 -4.83
CA ASP A 138 14.45 -46.86 -4.93
C ASP A 138 13.13 -46.09 -4.78
N LEU A 139 12.40 -46.03 -5.89
CA LEU A 139 11.12 -45.34 -6.00
C LEU A 139 10.08 -45.90 -5.01
N ASN A 140 9.99 -47.23 -4.91
CA ASN A 140 9.01 -47.88 -4.04
C ASN A 140 9.36 -47.68 -2.56
N LYS A 141 10.65 -47.77 -2.22
CA LYS A 141 11.15 -47.49 -0.87
C LYS A 141 10.85 -46.03 -0.48
N SER A 142 11.00 -45.09 -1.41
CA SER A 142 10.72 -43.67 -1.18
C SER A 142 9.23 -43.41 -0.86
N VAL A 143 8.31 -44.06 -1.58
CA VAL A 143 6.86 -44.00 -1.30
C VAL A 143 6.54 -44.63 0.05
N GLN A 144 7.04 -45.85 0.30
CA GLN A 144 6.75 -46.62 1.52
C GLN A 144 7.23 -45.89 2.77
N ILE A 145 8.44 -45.33 2.77
CA ILE A 145 8.97 -44.60 3.91
C ILE A 145 8.13 -43.36 4.20
N ALA A 146 7.79 -42.58 3.18
CA ALA A 146 6.94 -41.41 3.35
C ALA A 146 5.56 -41.76 3.93
N GLN A 147 4.94 -42.87 3.50
CA GLN A 147 3.70 -43.38 4.08
C GLN A 147 3.90 -43.87 5.54
N HIS A 148 4.98 -44.60 5.83
CA HIS A 148 5.25 -45.16 7.14
C HIS A 148 5.50 -44.09 8.23
N VAL A 149 6.21 -43.01 7.90
CA VAL A 149 6.50 -41.88 8.82
C VAL A 149 5.21 -41.28 9.38
N LEU A 150 4.16 -41.27 8.58
CA LEU A 150 2.87 -40.67 8.91
C LEU A 150 1.93 -41.66 9.63
N GLN A 151 2.22 -42.95 9.60
CA GLN A 151 1.43 -44.00 10.27
C GLN A 151 2.00 -44.41 11.64
N GLN A 152 3.29 -44.20 11.88
CA GLN A 152 3.96 -44.57 13.12
C GLN A 152 4.63 -43.38 13.81
N SER A 153 4.24 -43.13 15.05
CA SER A 153 4.80 -42.07 15.91
C SER A 153 6.30 -42.28 16.23
N GLN A 154 6.81 -43.52 16.14
CA GLN A 154 8.20 -43.89 16.37
C GLN A 154 8.83 -44.53 15.14
N LEU A 155 9.06 -43.74 14.07
CA LEU A 155 10.02 -44.17 13.06
C LEU A 155 11.41 -43.69 13.45
N ASP A 156 12.34 -44.64 13.64
CA ASP A 156 13.77 -44.35 13.69
C ASP A 156 14.20 -43.96 12.28
N LEU A 157 14.58 -42.70 12.07
CA LEU A 157 15.04 -42.19 10.77
C LEU A 157 16.56 -42.34 10.67
N SER A 158 17.08 -43.53 10.98
CA SER A 158 18.51 -43.79 10.87
C SER A 158 18.99 -43.66 9.42
N ASP A 159 20.26 -43.28 9.25
CA ASP A 159 20.89 -43.13 7.93
C ASP A 159 20.75 -44.40 7.07
N GLU A 160 20.65 -45.57 7.69
CA GLU A 160 20.44 -46.87 7.04
C GLU A 160 19.06 -47.00 6.40
N ILE A 161 18.01 -46.47 7.05
CA ILE A 161 16.63 -46.53 6.54
C ILE A 161 16.46 -45.52 5.39
N MET A 162 17.05 -44.33 5.52
CA MET A 162 17.00 -43.27 4.49
C MET A 162 17.87 -43.58 3.26
N GLN A 163 18.78 -44.55 3.34
CA GLN A 163 19.63 -44.93 2.23
C GLN A 163 18.81 -45.38 1.01
N GLY A 164 19.03 -44.74 -0.15
CA GLY A 164 18.29 -45.01 -1.38
C GLY A 164 16.93 -44.33 -1.49
N VAL A 165 16.57 -43.43 -0.55
CA VAL A 165 15.43 -42.51 -0.69
C VAL A 165 15.89 -41.23 -1.39
N SER A 166 15.05 -40.64 -2.24
CA SER A 166 15.42 -39.39 -2.90
C SER A 166 15.62 -38.24 -1.90
N PRO A 167 16.62 -37.36 -2.08
CA PRO A 167 16.86 -36.26 -1.13
C PRO A 167 15.67 -35.32 -0.98
N VAL A 168 14.93 -35.04 -2.06
CA VAL A 168 13.71 -34.22 -1.97
C VAL A 168 12.68 -34.91 -1.07
N THR A 169 12.45 -36.22 -1.26
CA THR A 169 11.57 -37.02 -0.40
C THR A 169 12.04 -37.06 1.05
N GLN A 170 13.35 -37.17 1.30
CA GLN A 170 13.91 -37.15 2.65
C GLN A 170 13.61 -35.82 3.36
N CYS A 171 13.71 -34.69 2.65
CA CYS A 171 13.33 -33.39 3.22
C CYS A 171 11.84 -33.32 3.55
N LEU A 172 10.97 -33.85 2.67
CA LEU A 172 9.53 -33.91 2.98
C LEU A 172 9.28 -34.75 4.22
N VAL A 173 9.91 -35.91 4.31
CA VAL A 173 9.85 -36.81 5.47
C VAL A 173 10.31 -36.11 6.75
N ALA A 174 11.41 -35.34 6.70
CA ALA A 174 11.93 -34.61 7.86
C ALA A 174 10.91 -33.60 8.40
N VAL A 175 10.28 -32.81 7.52
CA VAL A 175 9.27 -31.81 7.92
C VAL A 175 7.98 -32.50 8.41
N LEU A 176 7.54 -33.55 7.72
CA LEU A 176 6.38 -34.33 8.14
C LEU A 176 6.61 -35.00 9.50
N LYS A 177 7.85 -35.41 9.80
CA LYS A 177 8.21 -35.97 11.10
C LYS A 177 8.13 -34.92 12.20
N LEU A 178 8.56 -33.68 11.94
CA LEU A 178 8.39 -32.57 12.88
C LEU A 178 6.91 -32.29 13.13
N SER A 179 6.09 -32.22 12.07
CA SER A 179 4.63 -32.07 12.18
C SER A 179 3.97 -33.21 12.98
N GLU A 180 4.43 -34.45 12.79
CA GLU A 180 3.94 -35.59 13.56
C GLU A 180 4.39 -35.54 15.03
N THR A 181 5.58 -34.99 15.30
CA THR A 181 6.09 -34.76 16.65
C THR A 181 5.25 -33.70 17.36
N GLU A 182 4.92 -32.60 16.68
CA GLU A 182 3.99 -31.60 17.17
C GLU A 182 2.62 -32.18 17.48
N ARG A 183 2.07 -32.97 16.54
CA ARG A 183 0.78 -33.65 16.74
C ARG A 183 0.79 -34.54 17.98
N LEU A 184 1.89 -35.25 18.23
CA LEU A 184 2.04 -36.09 19.41
C LEU A 184 2.08 -35.26 20.69
N PHE A 185 2.80 -34.14 20.69
CA PHE A 185 2.86 -33.21 21.84
C PHE A 185 1.47 -32.67 22.18
N CYS A 186 0.72 -32.23 21.16
CA CYS A 186 -0.67 -31.82 21.33
C CYS A 186 -1.52 -32.94 21.94
N SER A 187 -1.40 -34.19 21.43
CA SER A 187 -2.19 -35.32 21.93
C SER A 187 -1.88 -35.72 23.38
N LYS A 188 -0.67 -35.41 23.87
CA LYS A 188 -0.23 -35.66 25.25
C LYS A 188 -0.45 -34.45 26.18
N GLY A 189 -0.96 -33.33 25.67
CA GLY A 189 -1.09 -32.08 26.44
C GLY A 189 0.25 -31.42 26.76
N GLN A 190 1.32 -31.73 26.01
CA GLN A 190 2.68 -31.21 26.21
C GLN A 190 3.03 -30.18 25.12
N PHE A 191 2.12 -29.26 24.81
CA PHE A 191 2.31 -28.27 23.75
C PHE A 191 3.43 -27.27 24.06
N GLU A 192 3.80 -27.11 25.33
CA GLU A 192 4.90 -26.25 25.81
C GLU A 192 6.29 -26.57 25.20
N TYR A 193 6.46 -27.76 24.59
CA TYR A 193 7.72 -28.12 23.95
C TYR A 193 7.91 -27.51 22.56
N ILE A 194 6.84 -27.01 21.92
CA ILE A 194 6.92 -26.35 20.60
C ILE A 194 6.51 -24.90 20.77
N SER A 195 7.38 -23.99 20.31
CA SER A 195 7.06 -22.57 20.30
C SER A 195 5.98 -22.26 19.26
N VAL A 196 5.20 -21.20 19.52
CA VAL A 196 4.20 -20.66 18.57
C VAL A 196 4.87 -20.35 17.23
N GLN A 197 6.06 -19.75 17.25
CA GLN A 197 6.85 -19.40 16.06
C GLN A 197 7.20 -20.63 15.20
N VAL A 198 7.56 -21.75 15.81
CA VAL A 198 7.80 -23.02 15.09
C VAL A 198 6.49 -23.57 14.51
N ALA A 199 5.37 -23.51 15.24
CA ALA A 199 4.07 -23.95 14.73
C ALA A 199 3.61 -23.12 13.51
N VAL A 200 3.81 -21.80 13.55
CA VAL A 200 3.58 -20.88 12.41
C VAL A 200 4.45 -21.28 11.22
N SER A 201 5.76 -21.42 11.43
CA SER A 201 6.74 -21.70 10.36
C SER A 201 6.57 -23.06 9.73
N LEU A 202 6.19 -24.05 10.54
CA LEU A 202 5.88 -25.40 10.08
C LEU A 202 4.60 -25.41 9.23
N THR A 203 3.56 -24.72 9.68
CA THR A 203 2.30 -24.60 8.95
C THR A 203 2.50 -23.84 7.63
N TRP A 204 3.28 -22.76 7.66
CA TRP A 204 3.73 -22.01 6.48
C TRP A 204 4.48 -22.89 5.48
N PHE A 205 5.44 -23.70 5.96
CA PHE A 205 6.19 -24.60 5.09
C PHE A 205 5.26 -25.63 4.44
N ILE A 206 4.38 -26.25 5.23
CA ILE A 206 3.40 -27.24 4.74
C ILE A 206 2.47 -26.60 3.71
N ARG A 207 2.03 -25.36 3.92
CA ARG A 207 1.21 -24.60 2.95
C ARG A 207 1.96 -24.37 1.65
N ARG A 208 3.23 -23.98 1.69
CA ARG A 208 4.06 -23.81 0.48
C ARG A 208 4.28 -25.13 -0.25
N LEU A 209 4.48 -26.21 0.48
CA LEU A 209 4.57 -27.56 -0.08
C LEU A 209 3.26 -27.96 -0.75
N ALA A 210 2.12 -27.77 -0.06
CA ALA A 210 0.80 -28.05 -0.59
C ALA A 210 0.55 -27.23 -1.88
N ALA A 211 0.96 -25.96 -1.90
CA ALA A 211 0.78 -25.08 -3.04
C ALA A 211 1.64 -25.45 -4.26
N ASN A 212 2.90 -25.85 -4.08
CA ASN A 212 3.83 -26.08 -5.20
C ASN A 212 3.88 -27.56 -5.64
N TYR A 213 3.82 -28.50 -4.69
CA TYR A 213 4.10 -29.91 -4.96
C TYR A 213 2.85 -30.79 -5.09
N LEU A 214 1.79 -30.51 -4.33
CA LEU A 214 0.63 -31.39 -4.26
C LEU A 214 -0.17 -31.39 -5.57
N GLY A 215 -0.22 -32.51 -6.30
CA GLY A 215 -0.96 -32.62 -7.55
C GLY A 215 -0.42 -31.75 -8.69
N PHE A 216 0.90 -31.54 -8.76
CA PHE A 216 1.50 -30.69 -9.78
C PHE A 216 1.22 -31.23 -11.21
N ASP A 217 1.09 -30.30 -12.17
CA ASP A 217 0.83 -30.67 -13.55
C ASP A 217 2.12 -31.00 -14.29
N GLU A 218 2.26 -32.24 -14.78
CA GLU A 218 3.46 -32.70 -15.47
C GLU A 218 3.71 -31.93 -16.77
N GLN A 219 2.66 -31.41 -17.41
CA GLN A 219 2.75 -30.64 -18.66
C GLN A 219 3.44 -29.28 -18.48
N SER A 220 3.53 -28.78 -17.25
CA SER A 220 4.19 -27.51 -16.94
C SER A 220 5.72 -27.59 -16.98
N TYR A 221 6.31 -28.79 -17.10
CA TYR A 221 7.75 -28.99 -17.03
C TYR A 221 8.31 -29.65 -18.29
N LYS A 222 9.53 -29.27 -18.67
CA LYS A 222 10.27 -29.90 -19.78
C LYS A 222 10.77 -31.30 -19.41
N ASP A 223 11.31 -31.42 -18.20
CA ASP A 223 11.82 -32.67 -17.64
C ASP A 223 11.11 -32.92 -16.30
N VAL A 224 10.43 -34.06 -16.17
CA VAL A 224 9.68 -34.42 -14.95
C VAL A 224 10.40 -35.54 -14.21
N SER A 225 10.62 -35.34 -12.91
CA SER A 225 11.16 -36.39 -12.04
C SER A 225 10.12 -37.49 -11.82
N GLN A 226 10.43 -38.71 -12.25
CA GLN A 226 9.56 -39.87 -12.04
C GLN A 226 9.27 -40.11 -10.55
N THR A 227 10.23 -39.82 -9.67
CA THR A 227 10.03 -39.89 -8.22
C THR A 227 8.97 -38.92 -7.76
N LEU A 228 9.06 -37.64 -8.14
CA LEU A 228 8.08 -36.64 -7.73
C LEU A 228 6.70 -36.89 -8.36
N SER A 229 6.63 -37.32 -9.61
CA SER A 229 5.37 -37.71 -10.26
C SER A 229 4.69 -38.86 -9.52
N MET A 230 5.41 -39.92 -9.17
CA MET A 230 4.85 -41.06 -8.43
C MET A 230 4.40 -40.69 -7.01
N LEU A 231 5.10 -39.77 -6.33
CA LEU A 231 4.81 -39.37 -4.96
C LEU A 231 3.70 -38.29 -4.88
N LEU A 232 3.73 -37.30 -5.76
CA LEU A 232 3.01 -36.04 -5.59
C LEU A 232 2.33 -35.55 -6.86
N GLY A 233 2.50 -36.26 -7.98
CA GLY A 233 1.79 -35.98 -9.22
C GLY A 233 0.29 -36.30 -9.12
N LYS A 234 -0.46 -35.86 -10.13
CA LYS A 234 -1.91 -36.08 -10.21
C LYS A 234 -2.24 -37.57 -10.21
N GLY A 235 -3.15 -37.98 -9.33
CA GLY A 235 -3.60 -39.38 -9.19
C GLY A 235 -2.65 -40.31 -8.43
N SER A 236 -1.60 -39.79 -7.79
CA SER A 236 -0.75 -40.57 -6.89
C SER A 236 -1.48 -40.98 -5.60
N GLU A 237 -1.12 -42.13 -5.02
CA GLU A 237 -1.70 -42.60 -3.75
C GLU A 237 -1.31 -41.69 -2.57
N MET A 238 -0.09 -41.14 -2.59
CA MET A 238 0.38 -40.22 -1.55
C MET A 238 -0.29 -38.84 -1.63
N LEU A 239 -0.78 -38.39 -2.80
CA LEU A 239 -1.60 -37.18 -2.89
C LEU A 239 -2.84 -37.27 -1.99
N GLU A 240 -3.58 -38.39 -2.05
CA GLU A 240 -4.75 -38.62 -1.19
C GLU A 240 -4.35 -38.65 0.28
N PHE A 241 -3.29 -39.39 0.60
CA PHE A 241 -2.80 -39.51 1.97
C PHE A 241 -2.38 -38.15 2.56
N LEU A 242 -1.53 -37.39 1.87
CA LEU A 242 -1.03 -36.09 2.35
C LEU A 242 -2.13 -35.05 2.43
N THR A 243 -3.08 -35.05 1.49
CA THR A 243 -4.23 -34.15 1.55
C THR A 243 -5.05 -34.41 2.81
N ASN A 244 -5.31 -35.67 3.15
CA ASN A 244 -6.01 -36.05 4.39
C ASN A 244 -5.20 -35.74 5.65
N TYR A 245 -3.88 -35.93 5.61
CA TYR A 245 -2.98 -35.56 6.71
C TYR A 245 -2.98 -34.05 6.96
N PHE A 246 -2.86 -33.22 5.92
CA PHE A 246 -2.90 -31.76 6.04
C PHE A 246 -4.26 -31.26 6.52
N LEU A 247 -5.36 -31.88 6.08
CA LEU A 247 -6.68 -31.59 6.64
C LEU A 247 -6.74 -31.92 8.15
N SER A 248 -6.17 -33.04 8.56
CA SER A 248 -6.09 -33.42 9.97
C SER A 248 -5.25 -32.41 10.77
N LYS A 249 -4.13 -31.95 10.21
CA LYS A 249 -3.28 -30.90 10.78
C LYS A 249 -4.05 -29.60 10.96
N VAL A 250 -4.84 -29.18 9.97
CA VAL A 250 -5.73 -28.01 10.07
C VAL A 250 -6.68 -28.15 11.26
N VAL A 251 -7.40 -29.28 11.36
CA VAL A 251 -8.36 -29.50 12.45
C VAL A 251 -7.67 -29.48 13.82
N ILE A 252 -6.50 -30.08 13.95
CA ILE A 252 -5.74 -30.11 15.21
C ILE A 252 -5.26 -28.70 15.58
N ASN A 253 -4.76 -27.93 14.63
CA ASN A 253 -4.34 -26.56 14.90
C ASN A 253 -5.50 -25.69 15.36
N LEU A 254 -6.65 -25.76 14.69
CA LEU A 254 -7.86 -25.04 15.09
C LEU A 254 -8.36 -25.45 16.48
N GLN A 255 -8.05 -26.68 16.92
CA GLN A 255 -8.43 -27.18 18.25
C GLN A 255 -7.46 -26.73 19.35
N MET A 256 -6.16 -26.77 19.07
CA MET A 256 -5.11 -26.60 20.08
C MET A 256 -4.61 -25.16 20.18
N TRP A 257 -4.54 -24.46 19.05
CA TRP A 257 -3.95 -23.13 18.92
C TRP A 257 -5.02 -22.03 18.74
N ALA A 258 -6.25 -22.27 19.19
CA ALA A 258 -7.37 -21.34 18.95
C ALA A 258 -7.17 -19.93 19.54
N SER A 259 -6.25 -19.77 20.50
CA SER A 259 -5.82 -18.48 21.08
C SER A 259 -4.72 -17.78 20.30
N GLU A 260 -3.96 -18.51 19.47
CA GLU A 260 -2.78 -17.99 18.79
C GLU A 260 -3.12 -17.52 17.38
N SER A 261 -3.29 -16.20 17.22
CA SER A 261 -3.78 -15.59 15.98
C SER A 261 -2.96 -15.98 14.75
N ASP A 262 -1.63 -15.95 14.84
CA ASP A 262 -0.73 -16.21 13.70
C ASP A 262 -0.75 -17.67 13.26
N VAL A 263 -0.84 -18.61 14.20
CA VAL A 263 -0.98 -20.03 13.89
C VAL A 263 -2.30 -20.27 13.17
N ILE A 264 -3.38 -19.63 13.63
CA ILE A 264 -4.71 -19.77 13.03
C ILE A 264 -4.78 -19.13 11.65
N LYS A 265 -4.15 -17.97 11.44
CA LYS A 265 -3.98 -17.34 10.12
C LYS A 265 -3.35 -18.31 9.12
N GLU A 266 -2.16 -18.83 9.44
CA GLU A 266 -1.45 -19.79 8.57
C GLU A 266 -2.24 -21.09 8.38
N THR A 267 -2.96 -21.54 9.41
CA THR A 267 -3.81 -22.73 9.35
C THR A 267 -5.00 -22.54 8.41
N ALA A 268 -5.66 -21.38 8.46
CA ALA A 268 -6.75 -21.04 7.55
C ALA A 268 -6.24 -20.94 6.11
N ASP A 269 -5.08 -20.31 5.90
CA ASP A 269 -4.45 -20.21 4.57
C ASP A 269 -4.03 -21.58 4.01
N LEU A 270 -3.56 -22.49 4.86
CA LEU A 270 -3.28 -23.88 4.47
C LEU A 270 -4.57 -24.56 3.99
N PHE A 271 -5.65 -24.43 4.74
CA PHE A 271 -6.94 -25.00 4.37
C PHE A 271 -7.45 -24.44 3.03
N VAL A 272 -7.42 -23.12 2.85
CA VAL A 272 -7.78 -22.46 1.60
C VAL A 272 -6.92 -22.96 0.43
N THR A 273 -5.61 -23.13 0.64
CA THR A 273 -4.69 -23.67 -0.36
C THR A 273 -5.09 -25.08 -0.81
N LEU A 274 -5.47 -25.95 0.13
CA LEU A 274 -5.96 -27.30 -0.18
C LEU A 274 -7.29 -27.26 -0.93
N SER A 275 -8.19 -26.36 -0.55
CA SER A 275 -9.51 -26.19 -1.17
C SER A 275 -9.47 -25.64 -2.60
N MET A 276 -8.51 -24.76 -2.90
CA MET A 276 -8.34 -24.17 -4.23
C MET A 276 -7.82 -25.18 -5.27
N LYS A 277 -7.06 -26.18 -4.84
CA LYS A 277 -6.57 -27.23 -5.74
C LYS A 277 -7.67 -28.23 -6.05
N LYS A 278 -8.02 -28.36 -7.33
CA LYS A 278 -9.10 -29.26 -7.78
C LYS A 278 -8.93 -30.71 -7.32
N ASP A 279 -7.72 -31.27 -7.40
CA ASP A 279 -7.50 -32.67 -6.99
C ASP A 279 -7.64 -32.85 -5.48
N SER A 280 -7.05 -31.93 -4.70
CA SER A 280 -7.15 -31.92 -3.23
C SER A 280 -8.57 -31.67 -2.73
N SER A 281 -9.33 -30.77 -3.38
CA SER A 281 -10.71 -30.47 -3.01
C SER A 281 -11.63 -31.69 -3.18
N LEU A 282 -11.44 -32.47 -4.24
CA LEU A 282 -12.17 -33.73 -4.45
C LEU A 282 -11.85 -34.81 -3.41
N ILE A 283 -10.66 -34.74 -2.80
CA ILE A 283 -10.24 -35.66 -1.72
C ILE A 283 -10.83 -35.23 -0.38
N ILE A 284 -10.65 -33.96 0.02
CA ILE A 284 -11.09 -33.49 1.36
C ILE A 284 -12.60 -33.60 1.57
N ILE A 285 -13.42 -33.41 0.53
CA ILE A 285 -14.90 -33.52 0.64
C ILE A 285 -15.37 -34.93 1.00
N LYS A 286 -14.58 -35.96 0.63
CA LYS A 286 -14.89 -37.35 0.96
C LYS A 286 -14.57 -37.69 2.42
N ASN A 287 -13.84 -36.82 3.12
CA ASN A 287 -13.39 -37.05 4.48
C ASN A 287 -14.40 -36.51 5.50
N ASP A 288 -14.79 -37.33 6.48
CA ASP A 288 -15.74 -36.94 7.53
C ASP A 288 -15.22 -35.77 8.40
N LEU A 289 -13.89 -35.62 8.52
CA LEU A 289 -13.27 -34.49 9.24
C LEU A 289 -13.62 -33.15 8.58
N PHE A 290 -13.73 -33.10 7.26
CA PHE A 290 -14.11 -31.90 6.53
C PHE A 290 -15.52 -31.45 6.90
N TRP A 291 -16.48 -32.38 6.90
CA TRP A 291 -17.87 -32.07 7.24
C TRP A 291 -18.06 -31.74 8.72
N THR A 292 -17.27 -32.36 9.60
CA THR A 292 -17.22 -32.03 11.03
C THR A 292 -16.70 -30.60 11.23
N LEU A 293 -15.59 -30.25 10.56
CA LEU A 293 -15.05 -28.89 10.55
C LEU A 293 -16.07 -27.89 10.02
N ALA A 294 -16.69 -28.18 8.87
CA ALA A 294 -17.67 -27.30 8.25
C ALA A 294 -18.88 -27.05 9.17
N ASN A 295 -19.41 -28.09 9.81
CA ASN A 295 -20.49 -27.95 10.78
C ASN A 295 -20.06 -27.10 11.98
N ASN A 296 -18.86 -27.29 12.54
CA ASN A 296 -18.38 -26.52 13.69
C ASN A 296 -18.19 -25.03 13.35
N VAL A 297 -17.72 -24.72 12.14
CA VAL A 297 -17.57 -23.35 11.64
C VAL A 297 -18.94 -22.69 11.44
N ILE A 298 -19.86 -23.36 10.76
CA ILE A 298 -21.21 -22.81 10.48
C ILE A 298 -22.06 -22.67 11.73
N THR A 299 -21.92 -23.57 12.70
CA THR A 299 -22.64 -23.48 13.98
C THR A 299 -21.94 -22.62 15.02
N ASN A 300 -20.72 -22.14 14.72
CA ASN A 300 -19.86 -21.35 15.62
C ASN A 300 -19.65 -22.02 17.00
N GLN A 301 -19.34 -23.32 16.99
CA GLN A 301 -19.11 -24.10 18.22
C GLN A 301 -17.67 -23.97 18.72
N MET A 302 -17.43 -24.19 20.02
CA MET A 302 -16.07 -24.26 20.58
C MET A 302 -15.24 -25.36 19.89
N PRO A 303 -13.94 -25.14 19.60
CA PRO A 303 -13.14 -23.94 19.91
C PRO A 303 -13.20 -22.85 18.83
N ILE A 304 -13.91 -23.06 17.72
CA ILE A 304 -14.01 -22.09 16.61
C ILE A 304 -14.54 -20.74 17.08
N GLN A 305 -15.39 -20.70 18.10
CA GLN A 305 -15.90 -19.46 18.67
C GLN A 305 -14.78 -18.49 19.12
N LEU A 306 -13.63 -19.00 19.58
CA LEU A 306 -12.49 -18.21 20.05
C LEU A 306 -11.68 -17.54 18.93
N ILE A 307 -11.87 -18.00 17.70
CA ILE A 307 -11.08 -17.57 16.54
C ILE A 307 -11.57 -16.22 16.02
N ASN A 308 -10.65 -15.39 15.51
CA ASN A 308 -10.96 -14.14 14.82
C ASN A 308 -11.92 -14.36 13.63
N GLU A 309 -12.85 -13.43 13.42
CA GLU A 309 -13.85 -13.47 12.35
C GLU A 309 -13.23 -13.50 10.94
N GLU A 310 -12.07 -12.86 10.74
CA GLU A 310 -11.33 -12.91 9.47
C GLU A 310 -10.94 -14.34 9.08
N TYR A 311 -10.45 -15.12 10.05
CA TYR A 311 -10.02 -16.50 9.80
C TYR A 311 -11.22 -17.44 9.69
N LYS A 312 -12.31 -17.19 10.43
CA LYS A 312 -13.59 -17.91 10.24
C LYS A 312 -14.11 -17.73 8.82
N ARG A 313 -14.07 -16.49 8.29
CA ARG A 313 -14.42 -16.18 6.90
C ARG A 313 -13.54 -16.93 5.91
N SER A 314 -12.23 -16.98 6.17
CA SER A 314 -11.27 -17.76 5.35
C SER A 314 -11.55 -19.27 5.37
N LEU A 315 -11.96 -19.85 6.51
CA LEU A 315 -12.40 -21.24 6.57
C LEU A 315 -13.67 -21.47 5.75
N ILE A 316 -14.65 -20.57 5.80
CA ILE A 316 -15.89 -20.69 5.01
C ILE A 316 -15.60 -20.55 3.51
N LYS A 317 -14.68 -19.67 3.12
CA LYS A 317 -14.14 -19.59 1.76
C LYS A 317 -13.58 -20.93 1.29
N GLY A 318 -12.75 -21.59 2.11
CA GLY A 318 -12.22 -22.92 1.80
C GLY A 318 -13.31 -24.00 1.68
N ILE A 319 -14.26 -24.04 2.63
CA ILE A 319 -15.40 -24.98 2.61
C ILE A 319 -16.21 -24.82 1.32
N THR A 320 -16.55 -23.58 0.96
CA THR A 320 -17.35 -23.27 -0.22
C THR A 320 -16.62 -23.62 -1.51
N CYS A 321 -15.35 -23.21 -1.62
CA CYS A 321 -14.51 -23.53 -2.77
C CYS A 321 -14.40 -25.05 -2.97
N SER A 322 -14.24 -25.81 -1.89
CA SER A 322 -14.21 -27.26 -1.95
C SER A 322 -15.51 -27.82 -2.51
N CYS A 323 -16.65 -27.49 -1.91
CA CYS A 323 -17.97 -28.00 -2.29
C CYS A 323 -18.34 -27.68 -3.74
N LEU A 324 -18.09 -26.45 -4.21
CA LEU A 324 -18.50 -25.98 -5.53
C LEU A 324 -17.56 -26.39 -6.66
N ASN A 325 -16.27 -26.65 -6.37
CA ASN A 325 -15.34 -27.22 -7.34
C ASN A 325 -15.72 -28.64 -7.78
N ASN A 326 -16.63 -29.29 -7.05
CA ASN A 326 -17.14 -30.61 -7.38
C ASN A 326 -18.36 -30.52 -8.32
N THR A 327 -18.37 -31.36 -9.36
CA THR A 327 -19.48 -31.45 -10.32
C THR A 327 -20.56 -32.44 -9.91
N SER A 328 -20.41 -33.14 -8.78
CA SER A 328 -21.39 -34.10 -8.29
C SER A 328 -22.58 -33.41 -7.62
N ASP A 329 -23.79 -33.71 -8.11
CA ASP A 329 -25.05 -33.23 -7.53
C ASP A 329 -25.25 -33.65 -6.07
N GLU A 330 -24.67 -34.78 -5.65
CA GLU A 330 -24.75 -35.27 -4.26
C GLU A 330 -24.08 -34.32 -3.28
N TYR A 331 -22.86 -33.86 -3.59
CA TYR A 331 -22.11 -32.96 -2.70
C TYR A 331 -22.67 -31.54 -2.72
N ARG A 332 -23.24 -31.10 -3.85
CA ARG A 332 -24.00 -29.84 -3.92
C ARG A 332 -25.23 -29.88 -3.03
N LEU A 333 -26.01 -30.95 -3.09
CA LEU A 333 -27.17 -31.14 -2.21
C LEU A 333 -26.77 -31.23 -0.73
N HIS A 334 -25.63 -31.86 -0.43
CA HIS A 334 -25.12 -31.92 0.93
C HIS A 334 -24.66 -30.55 1.42
N PHE A 335 -23.97 -29.78 0.58
CA PHE A 335 -23.59 -28.39 0.87
C PHE A 335 -24.82 -27.51 1.13
N ASP A 336 -25.88 -27.63 0.32
CA ASP A 336 -27.13 -26.91 0.54
C ASP A 336 -27.74 -27.20 1.91
N ARG A 337 -27.83 -28.48 2.28
CA ARG A 337 -28.44 -28.91 3.55
C ARG A 337 -27.60 -28.55 4.75
N SER A 338 -26.29 -28.75 4.66
CA SER A 338 -25.37 -28.65 5.81
C SER A 338 -24.82 -27.25 6.03
N ILE A 339 -24.83 -26.38 5.00
CA ILE A 339 -24.25 -25.04 5.08
C ILE A 339 -25.34 -23.98 4.84
N PHE A 340 -25.88 -23.91 3.63
CA PHE A 340 -26.80 -22.83 3.24
C PHE A 340 -28.10 -22.81 4.03
N GLN A 341 -28.76 -23.97 4.18
CA GLN A 341 -30.02 -24.05 4.92
C GLN A 341 -29.85 -23.68 6.38
N ILE A 342 -28.74 -24.05 7.03
CA ILE A 342 -28.47 -23.71 8.42
C ILE A 342 -28.28 -22.19 8.57
N LEU A 343 -27.44 -21.58 7.73
CA LEU A 343 -27.22 -20.13 7.75
C LEU A 343 -28.52 -19.36 7.47
N ASN A 344 -29.25 -19.76 6.42
CA ASN A 344 -30.51 -19.12 6.04
C ASN A 344 -31.57 -19.25 7.14
N GLN A 345 -31.70 -20.41 7.80
CA GLN A 345 -32.63 -20.59 8.91
C GLN A 345 -32.27 -19.73 10.13
N ARG A 346 -30.98 -19.64 10.48
CA ARG A 346 -30.52 -18.78 11.59
C ARG A 346 -30.80 -17.31 11.32
N LEU A 347 -30.44 -16.82 10.13
CA LEU A 347 -30.69 -15.43 9.73
C LEU A 347 -32.20 -15.12 9.71
N LYS A 348 -32.97 -15.99 9.04
CA LYS A 348 -34.43 -15.84 8.94
C LYS A 348 -35.09 -15.81 10.32
N SER A 349 -34.70 -16.71 11.23
CA SER A 349 -35.25 -16.76 12.59
C SER A 349 -35.02 -15.47 13.37
N ILE A 350 -33.84 -14.85 13.23
CA ILE A 350 -33.52 -13.55 13.86
C ILE A 350 -34.42 -12.46 13.27
N VAL A 351 -34.48 -12.34 11.93
CA VAL A 351 -35.25 -11.28 11.26
C VAL A 351 -36.75 -11.40 11.52
N GLU A 352 -37.32 -12.61 11.43
CA GLU A 352 -38.73 -12.84 11.71
C GLU A 352 -39.09 -12.54 13.17
N SER A 353 -38.18 -12.83 14.11
CA SER A 353 -38.36 -12.49 15.52
C SER A 353 -38.39 -10.97 15.74
N ILE A 354 -37.47 -10.23 15.10
CA ILE A 354 -37.43 -8.76 15.15
C ILE A 354 -38.72 -8.18 14.56
N HIS A 355 -39.13 -8.64 13.36
CA HIS A 355 -40.35 -8.17 12.72
C HIS A 355 -41.60 -8.43 13.57
N THR A 356 -41.72 -9.63 14.15
CA THR A 356 -42.85 -10.00 15.01
C THR A 356 -42.93 -9.09 16.23
N LEU A 357 -41.80 -8.80 16.89
CA LEU A 357 -41.76 -7.91 18.05
C LEU A 357 -42.12 -6.46 17.67
N LEU A 358 -41.60 -5.96 16.56
CA LEU A 358 -41.92 -4.62 16.05
C LEU A 358 -43.41 -4.48 15.72
N GLU A 359 -44.03 -5.50 15.14
CA GLU A 359 -45.46 -5.51 14.84
C GLU A 359 -46.31 -5.55 16.12
N GLN A 360 -45.94 -6.38 17.10
CA GLN A 360 -46.60 -6.45 18.40
C GLN A 360 -46.54 -5.10 19.17
N ILE A 361 -45.41 -4.38 19.07
CA ILE A 361 -45.26 -3.03 19.67
C ILE A 361 -46.19 -2.01 19.01
N LYS A 362 -46.43 -2.13 17.69
CA LYS A 362 -47.33 -1.23 16.95
C LYS A 362 -48.80 -1.48 17.30
N LEU A 363 -49.18 -2.74 17.53
CA LEU A 363 -50.58 -3.15 17.69
C LEU A 363 -51.11 -3.16 19.14
N ASN A 364 -50.25 -3.26 20.18
CA ASN A 364 -50.70 -3.45 21.59
C ASN A 364 -50.14 -2.40 22.57
N THR A 365 -51.02 -1.70 23.31
CA THR A 365 -50.65 -0.74 24.36
C THR A 365 -50.38 -1.36 25.73
N SER A 366 -50.90 -2.55 26.06
CA SER A 366 -50.76 -3.19 27.38
C SER A 366 -49.51 -4.06 27.54
N ASN A 367 -49.02 -4.69 26.47
CA ASN A 367 -47.79 -5.53 26.45
C ASN A 367 -46.56 -4.82 25.86
N LYS A 368 -46.67 -3.51 25.61
CA LYS A 368 -45.62 -2.71 24.95
C LYS A 368 -44.29 -2.76 25.68
N THR A 369 -44.31 -2.74 27.02
CA THR A 369 -43.12 -2.78 27.87
C THR A 369 -42.37 -4.10 27.75
N HIS A 370 -43.09 -5.23 27.77
CA HIS A 370 -42.49 -6.56 27.60
C HIS A 370 -41.85 -6.72 26.22
N CYS A 371 -42.54 -6.28 25.17
CA CYS A 371 -42.02 -6.36 23.80
C CYS A 371 -40.82 -5.42 23.59
N THR A 372 -40.81 -4.25 24.23
CA THR A 372 -39.68 -3.31 24.18
C THR A 372 -38.46 -3.91 24.88
N ASN A 373 -38.63 -4.53 26.03
CA ASN A 373 -37.53 -5.23 26.74
C ASN A 373 -37.01 -6.43 25.94
N ALA A 374 -37.91 -7.18 25.28
CA ALA A 374 -37.52 -8.27 24.38
C ALA A 374 -36.83 -7.75 23.10
N LEU A 375 -37.11 -6.52 22.66
CA LEU A 375 -36.38 -5.89 21.56
C LEU A 375 -34.98 -5.44 22.01
N GLN A 376 -34.82 -5.03 23.27
CA GLN A 376 -33.52 -4.64 23.83
C GLN A 376 -32.51 -5.78 23.84
N THR A 377 -32.94 -7.04 23.93
CA THR A 377 -32.01 -8.19 23.89
C THR A 377 -31.28 -8.31 22.56
N PHE A 378 -31.86 -7.81 21.46
CA PHE A 378 -31.22 -7.80 20.14
C PHE A 378 -30.06 -6.79 20.02
N TYR A 379 -29.98 -5.82 20.93
CA TYR A 379 -28.88 -4.85 20.98
C TYR A 379 -27.74 -5.29 21.92
N THR A 380 -27.80 -6.49 22.48
CA THR A 380 -26.71 -7.01 23.33
C THR A 380 -25.50 -7.39 22.48
N GLU A 381 -24.29 -7.19 23.01
CA GLU A 381 -23.03 -7.50 22.31
C GLU A 381 -22.99 -8.95 21.78
N ASN A 382 -23.56 -9.91 22.52
CA ASN A 382 -23.64 -11.30 22.08
C ASN A 382 -24.47 -11.47 20.79
N VAL A 383 -25.63 -10.80 20.69
CA VAL A 383 -26.46 -10.88 19.47
C VAL A 383 -25.81 -10.13 18.32
N LEU A 384 -25.21 -8.96 18.57
CA LEU A 384 -24.46 -8.21 17.56
C LEU A 384 -23.30 -9.03 17.00
N SER A 385 -22.51 -9.68 17.87
CA SER A 385 -21.43 -10.59 17.47
C SER A 385 -21.96 -11.78 16.64
N GLN A 386 -23.09 -12.39 17.04
CA GLN A 386 -23.70 -13.47 16.26
C GLN A 386 -24.14 -13.02 14.86
N ILE A 387 -24.64 -11.79 14.73
CA ILE A 387 -25.04 -11.22 13.44
C ILE A 387 -23.79 -10.95 12.59
N SER A 388 -22.73 -10.37 13.17
CA SER A 388 -21.44 -10.19 12.49
C SER A 388 -20.92 -11.51 11.96
N THR A 389 -20.89 -12.58 12.77
CA THR A 389 -20.46 -13.91 12.33
C THR A 389 -21.33 -14.47 11.21
N LEU A 390 -22.66 -14.27 11.27
CA LEU A 390 -23.56 -14.73 10.22
C LEU A 390 -23.30 -13.99 8.90
N ILE A 391 -23.15 -12.67 8.91
CA ILE A 391 -22.92 -11.90 7.69
C ILE A 391 -21.52 -12.19 7.13
N ASN A 392 -20.49 -12.27 7.98
CA ASN A 392 -19.15 -12.72 7.58
C ASN A 392 -19.15 -14.13 6.99
N SER A 393 -20.04 -15.01 7.45
CA SER A 393 -20.22 -16.32 6.83
C SER A 393 -20.67 -16.19 5.38
N TYR A 394 -21.63 -15.31 5.08
CA TYR A 394 -22.00 -15.03 3.69
C TYR A 394 -20.87 -14.38 2.89
N CYS A 395 -20.07 -13.48 3.48
CA CYS A 395 -18.87 -12.95 2.82
C CYS A 395 -17.93 -14.09 2.39
N GLY A 396 -17.64 -15.04 3.29
CA GLY A 396 -16.82 -16.21 2.99
C GLY A 396 -17.42 -17.12 1.92
N LEU A 397 -18.75 -17.29 1.87
CA LEU A 397 -19.41 -18.03 0.80
C LEU A 397 -19.15 -17.38 -0.58
N ILE A 398 -19.22 -16.04 -0.67
CA ILE A 398 -19.01 -15.32 -1.92
C ILE A 398 -17.55 -15.36 -2.35
N GLU A 399 -16.60 -15.17 -1.43
CA GLU A 399 -15.16 -15.29 -1.73
C GLU A 399 -14.74 -16.71 -2.13
N GLY A 400 -15.37 -17.75 -1.56
CA GLY A 400 -15.13 -19.13 -1.96
C GLY A 400 -15.73 -19.42 -3.34
N GLY A 401 -16.92 -18.87 -3.61
CA GLY A 401 -17.59 -18.96 -4.90
C GLY A 401 -16.83 -18.32 -6.05
N SER A 402 -16.19 -17.18 -5.82
CA SER A 402 -15.43 -16.42 -6.85
C SER A 402 -14.29 -17.20 -7.47
N ARG A 403 -13.82 -18.26 -6.79
CA ARG A 403 -12.73 -19.15 -7.23
C ARG A 403 -13.23 -20.39 -7.98
N CYS A 404 -14.54 -20.48 -8.24
CA CYS A 404 -15.19 -21.60 -8.92
C CYS A 404 -15.61 -21.24 -10.34
N LEU A 405 -16.17 -22.21 -11.08
CA LEU A 405 -16.71 -21.98 -12.42
C LEU A 405 -17.92 -21.02 -12.39
N SER A 406 -18.13 -20.26 -13.47
CA SER A 406 -19.18 -19.23 -13.59
C SER A 406 -20.60 -19.72 -13.28
N GLU A 407 -20.91 -20.97 -13.65
CA GLU A 407 -22.20 -21.60 -13.33
C GLU A 407 -22.45 -21.72 -11.82
N GLN A 408 -21.39 -21.97 -11.04
CA GLN A 408 -21.48 -22.10 -9.59
C GLN A 408 -21.69 -20.74 -8.91
N ILE A 409 -21.06 -19.69 -9.44
CA ILE A 409 -21.25 -18.31 -8.98
C ILE A 409 -22.71 -17.87 -9.18
N THR A 410 -23.29 -18.20 -10.34
CA THR A 410 -24.70 -17.91 -10.61
C THR A 410 -25.63 -18.67 -9.67
N TYR A 411 -25.34 -19.95 -9.43
CA TYR A 411 -26.08 -20.77 -8.47
C TYR A 411 -26.06 -20.19 -7.05
N LEU A 412 -24.89 -19.70 -6.57
CA LEU A 412 -24.79 -19.04 -5.26
C LEU A 412 -25.66 -17.79 -5.17
N PHE A 413 -25.71 -16.99 -6.25
CA PHE A 413 -26.57 -15.81 -6.28
C PHE A 413 -28.05 -16.18 -6.19
N GLU A 414 -28.51 -17.17 -6.96
CA GLU A 414 -29.91 -17.64 -6.95
C GLU A 414 -30.36 -18.07 -5.55
N HIS A 415 -29.51 -18.78 -4.81
CA HIS A 415 -29.82 -19.30 -3.47
C HIS A 415 -29.72 -18.25 -2.36
N SER A 416 -29.12 -17.08 -2.64
CA SER A 416 -28.90 -16.01 -1.66
C SER A 416 -29.82 -14.79 -1.85
N GLN A 417 -30.70 -14.76 -2.86
CA GLN A 417 -31.59 -13.61 -3.10
C GLN A 417 -32.50 -13.28 -1.91
N GLN A 418 -33.11 -14.29 -1.27
CA GLN A 418 -33.94 -14.08 -0.08
C GLN A 418 -33.11 -13.60 1.11
N THR A 419 -31.86 -14.06 1.21
CA THR A 419 -30.91 -13.65 2.24
C THR A 419 -30.55 -12.18 2.12
N LEU A 420 -30.28 -11.68 0.91
CA LEU A 420 -30.01 -10.25 0.68
C LEU A 420 -31.16 -9.36 1.17
N GLN A 421 -32.40 -9.82 1.00
CA GLN A 421 -33.56 -9.12 1.54
C GLN A 421 -33.54 -9.04 3.07
N TYR A 422 -33.29 -10.16 3.75
CA TYR A 422 -33.16 -10.20 5.22
C TYR A 422 -32.01 -9.33 5.74
N ILE A 423 -30.88 -9.28 5.02
CA ILE A 423 -29.73 -8.46 5.40
C ILE A 423 -30.06 -6.96 5.28
N LEU A 424 -30.80 -6.54 4.26
CA LEU A 424 -31.28 -5.16 4.15
C LEU A 424 -32.26 -4.78 5.27
N ASP A 425 -33.09 -5.73 5.72
CA ASP A 425 -33.99 -5.51 6.86
C ASP A 425 -33.18 -5.36 8.17
N LEU A 426 -32.10 -6.13 8.34
CA LEU A 426 -31.14 -5.96 9.44
C LEU A 426 -30.43 -4.62 9.38
N PHE A 427 -30.07 -4.14 8.18
CA PHE A 427 -29.43 -2.84 8.03
C PHE A 427 -30.34 -1.69 8.50
N ASP A 428 -31.61 -1.68 8.09
CA ASP A 428 -32.57 -0.65 8.56
C ASP A 428 -32.74 -0.71 10.09
N PHE A 429 -32.60 -1.88 10.70
CA PHE A 429 -32.66 -2.05 12.16
C PHE A 429 -31.37 -1.62 12.89
N TYR A 430 -30.20 -2.01 12.40
CA TYR A 430 -28.89 -1.80 13.04
C TYR A 430 -28.10 -0.60 12.50
N HIS A 431 -28.74 0.34 11.81
CA HIS A 431 -28.09 1.52 11.21
C HIS A 431 -27.29 2.44 12.16
N ASN A 432 -27.40 2.25 13.47
CA ASN A 432 -26.61 2.99 14.48
C ASN A 432 -25.38 2.23 15.00
N TYR A 433 -25.14 0.99 14.54
CA TYR A 433 -24.01 0.17 14.96
C TYR A 433 -23.00 0.10 13.82
N CYS A 434 -21.86 0.80 13.96
CA CYS A 434 -20.88 0.98 12.89
C CYS A 434 -20.38 -0.34 12.29
N ASP A 435 -20.06 -1.32 13.13
CA ASP A 435 -19.57 -2.64 12.67
C ASP A 435 -20.60 -3.38 11.81
N GLN A 436 -21.87 -3.34 12.21
CA GLN A 436 -22.95 -4.00 11.47
C GLN A 436 -23.17 -3.35 10.11
N VAL A 437 -23.12 -2.00 10.06
CA VAL A 437 -23.21 -1.26 8.80
C VAL A 437 -22.03 -1.60 7.89
N GLN A 438 -20.80 -1.61 8.43
CA GLN A 438 -19.59 -1.90 7.65
C GLN A 438 -19.62 -3.30 7.04
N ILE A 439 -19.93 -4.34 7.81
CA ILE A 439 -19.94 -5.73 7.31
C ILE A 439 -21.06 -5.93 6.25
N ILE A 440 -22.20 -5.25 6.41
CA ILE A 440 -23.28 -5.29 5.39
C ILE A 440 -22.83 -4.62 4.10
N LEU A 441 -22.22 -3.43 4.18
CA LEU A 441 -21.68 -2.74 2.99
C LEU A 441 -20.61 -3.59 2.30
N GLU A 442 -19.74 -4.23 3.08
CA GLU A 442 -18.70 -5.12 2.58
C GLU A 442 -19.29 -6.32 1.82
N LEU A 443 -20.30 -6.98 2.38
CA LEU A 443 -20.98 -8.09 1.69
C LEU A 443 -21.49 -7.66 0.32
N PHE A 444 -22.18 -6.52 0.23
CA PHE A 444 -22.67 -6.00 -1.04
C PHE A 444 -21.53 -5.64 -2.01
N SER A 445 -20.43 -5.11 -1.50
CA SER A 445 -19.22 -4.86 -2.30
C SER A 445 -18.64 -6.14 -2.87
N LEU A 446 -18.60 -7.24 -2.11
CA LEU A 446 -18.13 -8.55 -2.57
C LEU A 446 -19.03 -9.14 -3.66
N TYR A 447 -20.36 -9.02 -3.54
CA TYR A 447 -21.26 -9.41 -4.61
C TYR A 447 -21.01 -8.59 -5.89
N ALA A 448 -20.80 -7.28 -5.76
CA ALA A 448 -20.48 -6.42 -6.89
C ALA A 448 -19.14 -6.81 -7.54
N GLU A 449 -18.13 -7.13 -6.74
CA GLU A 449 -16.78 -7.49 -7.20
C GLU A 449 -16.72 -8.86 -7.88
N HIS A 450 -17.27 -9.89 -7.21
CA HIS A 450 -16.99 -11.28 -7.56
C HIS A 450 -18.15 -11.98 -8.26
N VAL A 451 -19.38 -11.48 -8.11
CA VAL A 451 -20.59 -12.17 -8.62
C VAL A 451 -21.15 -11.47 -9.84
N LEU A 452 -21.23 -10.14 -9.82
CA LEU A 452 -21.94 -9.33 -10.81
C LEU A 452 -21.56 -9.63 -12.27
N VAL A 453 -20.26 -9.78 -12.54
CA VAL A 453 -19.72 -10.00 -13.89
C VAL A 453 -20.24 -11.30 -14.52
N TYR A 454 -20.61 -12.30 -13.71
CA TYR A 454 -21.12 -13.59 -14.16
C TYR A 454 -22.65 -13.66 -14.25
N LEU A 455 -23.36 -12.67 -13.70
CA LEU A 455 -24.82 -12.67 -13.67
C LEU A 455 -25.42 -12.36 -15.05
N ASN A 456 -26.48 -13.09 -15.41
CA ASN A 456 -27.33 -12.76 -16.55
C ASN A 456 -28.07 -11.41 -16.32
N GLN A 457 -28.75 -10.91 -17.35
CA GLN A 457 -29.42 -9.60 -17.28
C GLN A 457 -30.52 -9.52 -16.22
N ASN A 458 -31.29 -10.61 -16.02
CA ASN A 458 -32.37 -10.66 -15.03
C ASN A 458 -31.81 -10.59 -13.60
N HIS A 459 -30.80 -11.40 -13.31
CA HIS A 459 -30.12 -11.43 -12.02
C HIS A 459 -29.37 -10.12 -11.74
N THR A 460 -28.79 -9.52 -12.76
CA THR A 460 -28.16 -8.18 -12.68
C THR A 460 -29.19 -7.12 -12.28
N LYS A 461 -30.38 -7.09 -12.91
CA LYS A 461 -31.46 -6.17 -12.56
C LYS A 461 -31.92 -6.34 -11.10
N VAL A 462 -32.04 -7.59 -10.66
CA VAL A 462 -32.40 -7.93 -9.27
C VAL A 462 -31.33 -7.40 -8.32
N PHE A 463 -30.05 -7.65 -8.60
CA PHE A 463 -28.95 -7.16 -7.77
C PHE A 463 -28.90 -5.62 -7.70
N TYR A 464 -29.04 -4.93 -8.82
CA TYR A 464 -29.12 -3.47 -8.87
C TYR A 464 -30.28 -2.91 -8.04
N THR A 465 -31.41 -3.63 -7.97
CA THR A 465 -32.54 -3.25 -7.10
C THR A 465 -32.18 -3.35 -5.62
N TYR A 466 -31.44 -4.40 -5.22
CA TYR A 466 -30.96 -4.53 -3.85
C TYR A 466 -29.94 -3.46 -3.47
N VAL A 467 -28.99 -3.14 -4.37
CA VAL A 467 -28.01 -2.06 -4.12
C VAL A 467 -28.69 -0.69 -4.06
N LEU A 468 -29.69 -0.43 -4.90
CA LEU A 468 -30.47 0.79 -4.81
C LEU A 468 -31.17 0.91 -3.44
N ARG A 469 -31.74 -0.19 -2.94
CA ARG A 469 -32.36 -0.22 -1.61
C ARG A 469 -31.32 -0.04 -0.49
N LEU A 470 -30.14 -0.63 -0.61
CA LEU A 470 -29.00 -0.42 0.30
C LEU A 470 -28.66 1.08 0.42
N LEU A 471 -28.51 1.75 -0.73
CA LEU A 471 -28.22 3.18 -0.82
C LEU A 471 -29.33 4.03 -0.18
N GLN A 472 -30.59 3.70 -0.42
CA GLN A 472 -31.72 4.40 0.18
C GLN A 472 -31.74 4.28 1.71
N ILE A 473 -31.45 3.10 2.26
CA ILE A 473 -31.36 2.88 3.72
C ILE A 473 -30.18 3.68 4.29
N PHE A 474 -28.99 3.57 3.70
CA PHE A 474 -27.80 4.29 4.14
C PHE A 474 -28.03 5.82 4.18
N THR A 475 -28.67 6.36 3.14
CA THR A 475 -29.01 7.80 3.07
C THR A 475 -29.95 8.21 4.18
N LYS A 476 -31.06 7.48 4.32
CA LYS A 476 -32.11 7.77 5.31
C LYS A 476 -31.53 7.85 6.72
N CYS A 477 -30.57 6.98 7.03
CA CYS A 477 -30.00 6.86 8.36
C CYS A 477 -28.87 7.87 8.66
N ASN A 478 -28.16 8.36 7.63
CA ASN A 478 -27.01 9.26 7.80
C ASN A 478 -27.32 10.73 7.47
N TYR A 479 -28.44 11.02 6.80
CA TYR A 479 -28.78 12.40 6.42
C TYR A 479 -28.98 13.30 7.65
N GLY A 480 -28.12 14.30 7.81
CA GLY A 480 -28.16 15.25 8.92
C GLY A 480 -27.77 14.67 10.28
N LYS A 481 -27.22 13.45 10.32
CA LYS A 481 -26.72 12.80 11.54
C LYS A 481 -25.47 13.54 12.03
N LYS A 482 -25.40 13.81 13.34
CA LYS A 482 -24.22 14.38 14.01
C LYS A 482 -23.86 13.49 15.20
N THR A 483 -22.70 12.85 15.14
CA THR A 483 -22.23 11.92 16.17
C THR A 483 -21.24 12.63 17.09
N LYS A 484 -21.16 12.22 18.37
CA LYS A 484 -20.24 12.79 19.37
C LYS A 484 -19.16 11.79 19.82
N GLU A 485 -19.10 10.61 19.20
CA GLU A 485 -18.16 9.55 19.56
C GLU A 485 -16.78 9.86 18.98
N VAL A 486 -15.73 9.41 19.67
CA VAL A 486 -14.32 9.76 19.35
C VAL A 486 -13.90 9.24 17.97
N ASN A 487 -14.39 8.05 17.58
CA ASN A 487 -14.03 7.39 16.33
C ASN A 487 -15.12 7.51 15.23
N ALA A 488 -16.17 8.31 15.49
CA ALA A 488 -17.31 8.38 14.57
C ALA A 488 -16.92 8.81 13.15
N ASP A 489 -15.91 9.67 13.04
CA ASP A 489 -15.41 10.12 11.74
C ASP A 489 -14.67 8.99 11.01
N GLU A 490 -13.84 8.20 11.70
CA GLU A 490 -13.11 7.07 11.11
C GLU A 490 -14.04 5.95 10.63
N ASP A 491 -15.03 5.57 11.45
CA ASP A 491 -16.02 4.56 11.08
C ASP A 491 -16.84 5.01 9.86
N PHE A 492 -17.26 6.27 9.84
CA PHE A 492 -18.00 6.83 8.73
C PHE A 492 -17.15 6.89 7.45
N ASN A 493 -15.86 7.21 7.57
CA ASN A 493 -14.91 7.19 6.46
C ASN A 493 -14.80 5.77 5.86
N ALA A 494 -14.72 4.74 6.71
CA ALA A 494 -14.69 3.35 6.27
C ALA A 494 -15.99 2.96 5.54
N HIS A 495 -17.16 3.38 6.04
CA HIS A 495 -18.44 3.12 5.37
C HIS A 495 -18.50 3.76 3.98
N ILE A 496 -18.08 5.02 3.86
CA ILE A 496 -18.07 5.75 2.59
C ILE A 496 -17.07 5.12 1.61
N TYR A 497 -15.89 4.72 2.08
CA TYR A 497 -14.90 4.03 1.25
C TYR A 497 -15.47 2.72 0.67
N THR A 498 -16.03 1.85 1.51
CA THR A 498 -16.65 0.58 1.09
C THR A 498 -17.78 0.81 0.10
N LEU A 499 -18.61 1.84 0.33
CA LEU A 499 -19.72 2.19 -0.55
C LEU A 499 -19.23 2.65 -1.93
N LEU A 500 -18.24 3.54 -1.99
CA LEU A 500 -17.64 4.00 -3.24
C LEU A 500 -16.98 2.84 -3.99
N ASN A 501 -16.32 1.92 -3.28
CA ASN A 501 -15.72 0.73 -3.89
C ASN A 501 -16.79 -0.20 -4.50
N CYS A 502 -17.89 -0.41 -3.79
CA CYS A 502 -19.05 -1.15 -4.30
C CYS A 502 -19.59 -0.52 -5.59
N LEU A 503 -19.75 0.81 -5.64
CA LEU A 503 -20.18 1.52 -6.85
C LEU A 503 -19.18 1.39 -8.01
N ASN A 504 -17.87 1.38 -7.73
CA ASN A 504 -16.83 1.13 -8.73
C ASN A 504 -16.96 -0.28 -9.32
N HIS A 505 -17.22 -1.30 -8.48
CA HIS A 505 -17.44 -2.66 -8.95
C HIS A 505 -18.72 -2.81 -9.79
N LEU A 506 -19.78 -2.03 -9.50
CA LEU A 506 -20.97 -2.01 -10.35
C LEU A 506 -20.68 -1.56 -11.79
N LEU A 507 -19.81 -0.54 -11.97
CA LEU A 507 -19.38 -0.09 -13.30
C LEU A 507 -18.56 -1.14 -14.05
N ALA A 508 -17.83 -1.99 -13.33
CA ALA A 508 -16.93 -2.96 -13.95
C ALA A 508 -17.65 -3.95 -14.88
N LYS A 509 -18.94 -4.22 -14.65
CA LYS A 509 -19.74 -5.11 -15.50
C LYS A 509 -19.82 -4.65 -16.96
N ASP A 510 -19.86 -3.34 -17.20
CA ASP A 510 -19.97 -2.81 -18.56
C ASP A 510 -18.63 -2.89 -19.32
N PHE A 511 -17.51 -3.11 -18.61
CA PHE A 511 -16.21 -3.42 -19.20
C PHE A 511 -15.98 -4.93 -19.38
N ILE A 512 -16.41 -5.73 -18.41
CA ILE A 512 -16.18 -7.18 -18.34
C ILE A 512 -17.53 -7.84 -18.08
N ASP A 513 -18.10 -8.49 -19.09
CA ASP A 513 -19.32 -9.30 -18.99
C ASP A 513 -19.00 -10.74 -19.42
N PHE A 514 -19.04 -11.66 -18.47
CA PHE A 514 -18.82 -13.09 -18.72
C PHE A 514 -20.15 -13.86 -18.83
N SER A 515 -21.30 -13.17 -18.96
CA SER A 515 -22.60 -13.80 -19.18
C SER A 515 -22.77 -14.28 -20.63
N ASN A 516 -23.45 -15.41 -20.82
CA ASN A 516 -23.54 -16.12 -22.11
C ASN A 516 -24.61 -15.56 -23.09
N GLU A 517 -25.22 -14.39 -22.85
CA GLU A 517 -26.37 -13.91 -23.63
C GLU A 517 -26.22 -12.49 -24.21
N THR A 518 -26.58 -12.30 -25.49
CA THR A 518 -26.58 -11.00 -26.16
C THR A 518 -27.91 -10.25 -26.01
N SER A 519 -27.85 -9.16 -25.23
CA SER A 519 -28.62 -7.91 -25.29
C SER A 519 -30.07 -7.89 -25.80
N SER A 520 -31.01 -7.65 -24.87
CA SER A 520 -32.10 -6.67 -25.07
C SER A 520 -32.00 -5.60 -23.97
N HIS A 521 -32.44 -4.36 -24.26
CA HIS A 521 -32.19 -3.19 -23.39
C HIS A 521 -32.84 -3.33 -22.00
N PRO A 522 -32.08 -3.21 -20.89
CA PRO A 522 -32.65 -3.26 -19.54
C PRO A 522 -33.44 -1.99 -19.21
N GLU A 523 -34.52 -2.12 -18.44
CA GLU A 523 -35.31 -1.01 -17.90
C GLU A 523 -34.58 -0.20 -16.80
N VAL A 524 -33.58 -0.80 -16.13
CA VAL A 524 -32.75 -0.15 -15.08
C VAL A 524 -31.32 -0.07 -15.58
N ASN A 525 -30.85 1.15 -15.85
CA ASN A 525 -29.48 1.40 -16.31
C ASN A 525 -28.53 1.48 -15.10
N VAL A 526 -27.37 0.80 -15.18
CA VAL A 526 -26.34 0.82 -14.13
C VAL A 526 -25.88 2.25 -13.82
N GLY A 527 -25.74 3.08 -14.86
CA GLY A 527 -25.40 4.50 -14.71
C GLY A 527 -26.40 5.28 -13.86
N ASP A 528 -27.67 4.87 -13.83
CA ASP A 528 -28.69 5.50 -12.99
C ASP A 528 -28.55 5.10 -11.52
N VAL A 529 -28.25 3.83 -11.23
CA VAL A 529 -28.03 3.33 -9.87
C VAL A 529 -26.80 3.97 -9.25
N ILE A 530 -25.70 4.02 -10.01
CA ILE A 530 -24.45 4.63 -9.57
C ILE A 530 -24.62 6.12 -9.35
N LEU A 531 -25.22 6.83 -10.31
CA LEU A 531 -25.42 8.27 -10.17
C LEU A 531 -26.35 8.59 -9.00
N TYR A 532 -27.38 7.77 -8.75
CA TYR A 532 -28.20 7.91 -7.55
C TYR A 532 -27.39 7.74 -6.26
N GLY A 533 -26.52 6.71 -6.19
CA GLY A 533 -25.60 6.52 -5.06
C GLY A 533 -24.60 7.65 -4.89
N LEU A 534 -24.05 8.18 -5.98
CA LEU A 534 -23.11 9.30 -6.00
C LEU A 534 -23.80 10.58 -5.51
N ILE A 535 -25.01 10.87 -5.99
CA ILE A 535 -25.84 12.01 -5.54
C ILE A 535 -26.10 11.96 -4.03
N ILE A 536 -26.38 10.76 -3.52
CA ILE A 536 -26.59 10.52 -2.09
C ILE A 536 -25.32 10.87 -1.28
N CYS A 537 -24.16 10.50 -1.81
CA CYS A 537 -22.88 10.70 -1.13
C CYS A 537 -22.37 12.14 -1.26
N LEU A 538 -22.72 12.87 -2.33
CA LEU A 538 -22.19 14.21 -2.61
C LEU A 538 -22.33 15.20 -1.43
N PRO A 539 -23.51 15.36 -0.77
CA PRO A 539 -23.64 16.23 0.39
C PRO A 539 -22.77 15.82 1.57
N LEU A 540 -22.58 14.52 1.77
CA LEU A 540 -21.77 13.94 2.86
C LEU A 540 -20.27 14.13 2.59
N ILE A 541 -19.87 14.03 1.32
CA ILE A 541 -18.51 14.29 0.83
C ILE A 541 -18.12 15.78 0.97
N GLN A 542 -19.09 16.70 0.93
CA GLN A 542 -18.85 18.15 1.01
C GLN A 542 -18.96 18.74 2.42
N SER A 543 -19.69 18.11 3.34
CA SER A 543 -19.91 18.65 4.70
C SER A 543 -18.67 18.55 5.57
N ASP A 544 -17.87 17.51 5.36
CA ASP A 544 -16.68 17.18 6.13
C ASP A 544 -15.50 17.05 5.17
N ASN A 545 -14.26 17.22 5.64
CA ASN A 545 -13.06 17.18 4.80
C ASN A 545 -12.73 15.75 4.24
N LEU A 546 -13.74 14.96 3.86
CA LEU A 546 -13.64 13.55 3.47
C LEU A 546 -12.71 13.32 2.28
N LEU A 547 -12.77 14.20 1.27
CA LEU A 547 -11.87 14.10 0.11
C LEU A 547 -10.41 14.38 0.46
N LYS A 548 -10.08 14.92 1.64
CA LYS A 548 -8.67 15.02 2.06
C LYS A 548 -8.05 13.66 2.36
N ILE A 549 -8.85 12.62 2.56
CA ILE A 549 -8.37 11.26 2.82
C ILE A 549 -7.97 10.63 1.47
N PRO A 550 -6.68 10.27 1.27
CA PRO A 550 -6.17 9.84 -0.04
C PRO A 550 -6.95 8.66 -0.64
N SER A 551 -7.21 7.61 0.13
CA SER A 551 -7.93 6.41 -0.33
C SER A 551 -9.36 6.70 -0.82
N ILE A 552 -10.10 7.54 -0.10
CA ILE A 552 -11.47 7.95 -0.46
C ILE A 552 -11.44 8.83 -1.71
N SER A 553 -10.52 9.81 -1.74
CA SER A 553 -10.40 10.72 -2.89
C SER A 553 -10.09 9.97 -4.18
N LEU A 554 -9.12 9.05 -4.15
CA LEU A 554 -8.75 8.22 -5.28
C LEU A 554 -9.94 7.36 -5.73
N CYS A 555 -10.62 6.70 -4.79
CA CYS A 555 -11.80 5.86 -5.08
C CYS A 555 -12.94 6.67 -5.70
N TYR A 556 -13.19 7.89 -5.21
CA TYR A 556 -14.21 8.80 -5.73
C TYR A 556 -13.88 9.28 -7.16
N TYR A 557 -12.67 9.79 -7.39
CA TYR A 557 -12.30 10.30 -8.72
C TYR A 557 -12.21 9.17 -9.76
N LYS A 558 -11.84 7.96 -9.34
CA LYS A 558 -11.92 6.76 -10.18
C LYS A 558 -13.35 6.48 -10.63
N LEU A 559 -14.29 6.45 -9.68
CA LEU A 559 -15.71 6.23 -9.95
C LEU A 559 -16.27 7.27 -10.92
N VAL A 560 -15.98 8.55 -10.65
CA VAL A 560 -16.49 9.66 -11.45
C VAL A 560 -15.93 9.65 -12.87
N SER A 561 -14.62 9.40 -13.02
CA SER A 561 -13.97 9.33 -14.34
C SER A 561 -14.56 8.20 -15.18
N SER A 562 -14.64 6.98 -14.61
CA SER A 562 -15.20 5.81 -15.30
C SER A 562 -16.69 5.98 -15.63
N LEU A 563 -17.49 6.55 -14.72
CA LEU A 563 -18.90 6.83 -14.97
C LEU A 563 -19.08 7.81 -16.13
N CYS A 564 -18.27 8.88 -16.19
CA CYS A 564 -18.39 9.86 -17.25
C CYS A 564 -17.92 9.32 -18.60
N GLU A 565 -16.91 8.46 -18.63
CA GLU A 565 -16.45 7.83 -19.87
C GLU A 565 -17.54 6.95 -20.51
N GLN A 566 -18.29 6.20 -19.72
CA GLN A 566 -19.30 5.24 -20.22
C GLN A 566 -20.72 5.80 -20.27
N HIS A 567 -21.14 6.55 -19.26
CA HIS A 567 -22.55 6.96 -19.02
C HIS A 567 -22.70 8.47 -18.81
N SER A 568 -21.99 9.26 -19.62
CA SER A 568 -22.14 10.73 -19.62
C SER A 568 -23.60 11.19 -19.68
N GLU A 569 -24.48 10.47 -20.39
CA GLU A 569 -25.90 10.80 -20.51
C GLU A 569 -26.64 10.88 -19.18
N CYS A 570 -26.26 10.06 -18.20
CA CYS A 570 -26.93 10.00 -16.90
C CYS A 570 -26.78 11.33 -16.15
N LEU A 571 -25.60 11.97 -16.20
CA LEU A 571 -25.34 13.24 -15.52
C LEU A 571 -26.21 14.37 -16.09
N PHE A 572 -26.34 14.42 -17.42
CA PHE A 572 -27.17 15.42 -18.09
C PHE A 572 -28.67 15.18 -17.88
N ARG A 573 -29.08 13.92 -17.71
CA ARG A 573 -30.49 13.53 -17.50
C ARG A 573 -30.97 13.66 -16.05
N LEU A 574 -30.19 13.18 -15.09
CA LEU A 574 -30.66 12.94 -13.71
C LEU A 574 -30.28 14.04 -12.71
N LEU A 575 -29.11 14.68 -12.84
CA LEU A 575 -28.71 15.74 -11.90
C LEU A 575 -29.61 16.97 -12.06
N ASN A 576 -29.93 17.68 -10.99
CA ASN A 576 -30.48 19.04 -11.14
C ASN A 576 -29.32 20.05 -11.38
N GLN A 577 -29.64 21.34 -11.59
CA GLN A 577 -28.61 22.35 -11.86
C GLN A 577 -27.66 22.54 -10.67
N ASP A 578 -28.17 22.54 -9.44
CA ASP A 578 -27.36 22.72 -8.23
C ASP A 578 -26.40 21.55 -8.01
N GLN A 579 -26.89 20.31 -8.13
CA GLN A 579 -26.10 19.08 -8.02
C GLN A 579 -25.02 19.00 -9.10
N TYR A 580 -25.34 19.41 -10.33
CA TYR A 580 -24.36 19.46 -11.42
C TYR A 580 -23.27 20.50 -11.15
N SER A 581 -23.62 21.66 -10.58
CA SER A 581 -22.65 22.68 -10.20
C SER A 581 -21.73 22.24 -9.06
N ILE A 582 -22.28 21.53 -8.07
CA ILE A 582 -21.56 20.87 -6.97
C ILE A 582 -20.59 19.83 -7.52
N PHE A 583 -21.04 18.99 -8.44
CA PHE A 583 -20.20 17.97 -9.07
C PHE A 583 -19.04 18.62 -9.85
N LEU A 584 -19.29 19.69 -10.60
CA LEU A 584 -18.21 20.38 -11.31
C LEU A 584 -17.24 21.09 -10.36
N SER A 585 -17.71 21.59 -9.21
CA SER A 585 -16.80 22.19 -8.23
C SER A 585 -15.89 21.17 -7.57
N THR A 586 -16.33 19.91 -7.38
CA THR A 586 -15.44 18.84 -6.91
C THR A 586 -14.38 18.49 -7.95
N ILE A 587 -14.75 18.38 -9.24
CA ILE A 587 -13.78 18.18 -10.33
C ILE A 587 -12.73 19.30 -10.39
N LYS A 588 -13.16 20.56 -10.22
CA LYS A 588 -12.24 21.68 -10.16
C LYS A 588 -11.29 21.58 -8.96
N SER A 589 -11.82 21.25 -7.78
CA SER A 589 -11.02 21.02 -6.57
C SER A 589 -9.98 19.90 -6.76
N GLY A 590 -10.33 18.86 -7.51
CA GLY A 590 -9.44 17.77 -7.92
C GLY A 590 -8.22 18.25 -8.72
N LEU A 591 -8.41 19.22 -9.62
CA LEU A 591 -7.32 19.82 -10.40
C LEU A 591 -6.44 20.78 -9.57
N ASP A 592 -7.03 21.49 -8.61
CA ASP A 592 -6.34 22.52 -7.83
C ASP A 592 -5.49 21.95 -6.67
N ASN A 593 -5.91 20.84 -6.07
CA ASN A 593 -5.42 20.43 -4.73
C ASN A 593 -4.82 19.01 -4.63
N TYR A 594 -4.80 18.20 -5.69
CA TYR A 594 -4.40 16.77 -5.61
C TYR A 594 -3.23 16.42 -6.52
N ASP A 595 -2.78 15.16 -6.45
CA ASP A 595 -1.67 14.62 -7.23
C ASP A 595 -1.99 14.46 -8.73
N ASN A 596 -0.96 14.06 -9.49
CA ASN A 596 -1.05 13.87 -10.94
C ASN A 596 -2.05 12.76 -11.34
N GLU A 597 -2.30 11.77 -10.49
CA GLU A 597 -3.24 10.69 -10.82
C GLU A 597 -4.69 11.20 -10.79
N ILE A 598 -5.07 11.90 -9.72
CA ILE A 598 -6.39 12.52 -9.59
C ILE A 598 -6.58 13.63 -10.63
N CYS A 599 -5.56 14.46 -10.88
CA CYS A 599 -5.61 15.49 -11.90
C CYS A 599 -5.89 14.88 -13.29
N LYS A 600 -5.24 13.76 -13.63
CA LYS A 600 -5.47 13.04 -14.88
C LYS A 600 -6.92 12.57 -14.99
N MET A 601 -7.47 11.96 -13.94
CA MET A 601 -8.88 11.53 -13.90
C MET A 601 -9.87 12.69 -14.06
N CYS A 602 -9.58 13.84 -13.46
CA CYS A 602 -10.40 15.05 -13.63
C CYS A 602 -10.38 15.55 -15.08
N LEU A 603 -9.21 15.58 -15.72
CA LEU A 603 -9.07 15.96 -17.13
C LEU A 603 -9.80 15.00 -18.07
N GLU A 604 -9.71 13.69 -17.82
CA GLU A 604 -10.44 12.65 -18.55
C GLU A 604 -11.96 12.80 -18.38
N THR A 605 -12.41 13.09 -17.15
CA THR A 605 -13.81 13.39 -16.83
C THR A 605 -14.33 14.56 -17.66
N ILE A 606 -13.61 15.68 -17.66
CA ILE A 606 -13.99 16.88 -18.43
C ILE A 606 -14.03 16.56 -19.93
N GLN A 607 -13.05 15.81 -20.43
CA GLN A 607 -12.99 15.41 -21.83
C GLN A 607 -14.22 14.59 -22.22
N SER A 608 -14.62 13.61 -21.42
CA SER A 608 -15.80 12.76 -21.67
C SER A 608 -17.10 13.56 -21.72
N LEU A 609 -17.29 14.50 -20.79
CA LEU A 609 -18.45 15.39 -20.78
C LEU A 609 -18.49 16.34 -21.98
N ALA A 610 -17.33 16.85 -22.41
CA ALA A 610 -17.21 17.68 -23.60
C ALA A 610 -17.53 16.88 -24.89
N LEU A 611 -17.05 15.63 -25.00
CA LEU A 611 -17.38 14.73 -26.12
C LEU A 611 -18.88 14.47 -26.22
N TYR A 612 -19.53 14.22 -25.08
CA TYR A 612 -20.97 14.04 -25.04
C TYR A 612 -21.71 15.30 -25.49
N THR A 613 -21.27 16.48 -25.04
CA THR A 613 -21.84 17.76 -25.48
C THR A 613 -21.73 17.96 -26.98
N ILE A 614 -20.58 17.65 -27.59
CA ILE A 614 -20.39 17.71 -29.05
C ILE A 614 -21.36 16.78 -29.76
N LYS A 615 -21.52 15.54 -29.26
CA LYS A 615 -22.46 14.56 -29.82
C LYS A 615 -23.90 15.08 -29.77
N GLN A 616 -24.30 15.72 -28.68
CA GLN A 616 -25.65 16.28 -28.52
C GLN A 616 -25.90 17.52 -29.38
N GLN A 617 -24.91 18.40 -29.51
CA GLN A 617 -24.97 19.55 -30.43
C GLN A 617 -25.16 19.09 -31.88
N LYS A 618 -24.49 18.01 -32.33
CA LYS A 618 -24.70 17.41 -33.66
C LYS A 618 -26.12 16.89 -33.88
N LEU A 619 -26.80 16.49 -32.81
CA LEU A 619 -28.19 16.03 -32.82
C LEU A 619 -29.21 17.17 -32.64
N ASN A 620 -28.76 18.44 -32.60
CA ASN A 620 -29.57 19.63 -32.29
C ASN A 620 -30.27 19.59 -30.92
N GLN A 621 -29.69 18.88 -29.94
CA GLN A 621 -30.20 18.77 -28.58
C GLN A 621 -29.30 19.53 -27.61
N THR A 622 -29.49 20.85 -27.48
CA THR A 622 -28.67 21.68 -26.57
C THR A 622 -29.23 21.65 -25.15
N ASN A 623 -28.43 21.21 -24.18
CA ASN A 623 -28.78 21.21 -22.75
C ASN A 623 -28.15 22.42 -22.05
N GLU A 624 -28.90 23.14 -21.21
CA GLU A 624 -28.38 24.30 -20.46
C GLU A 624 -27.18 23.96 -19.58
N LYS A 625 -27.10 22.73 -19.05
CA LYS A 625 -25.97 22.25 -18.26
C LYS A 625 -24.65 22.25 -19.02
N SER A 626 -24.69 22.12 -20.35
CA SER A 626 -23.46 22.16 -21.16
C SER A 626 -22.73 23.50 -21.04
N LYS A 627 -23.42 24.61 -20.69
CA LYS A 627 -22.75 25.91 -20.52
C LYS A 627 -21.77 25.94 -19.35
N TYR A 628 -21.96 25.12 -18.31
CA TYR A 628 -21.04 25.13 -17.16
C TYR A 628 -19.64 24.61 -17.51
N LEU A 629 -19.50 23.76 -18.54
CA LEU A 629 -18.21 23.26 -19.01
C LEU A 629 -17.40 24.35 -19.76
N GLU A 630 -18.05 25.42 -20.22
CA GLU A 630 -17.39 26.55 -20.88
C GLU A 630 -16.34 27.19 -19.96
N HIS A 631 -16.62 27.30 -18.66
CA HIS A 631 -15.70 27.86 -17.67
C HIS A 631 -14.42 27.02 -17.49
N PHE A 632 -14.46 25.71 -17.76
CA PHE A 632 -13.26 24.87 -17.71
C PHE A 632 -12.32 25.15 -18.89
N LEU A 633 -12.84 25.60 -20.04
CA LEU A 633 -11.97 25.99 -21.16
C LEU A 633 -11.11 27.19 -20.77
N ASP A 634 -11.72 28.23 -20.21
CA ASP A 634 -11.01 29.43 -19.76
C ASP A 634 -10.03 29.11 -18.64
N TYR A 635 -10.45 28.33 -17.64
CA TYR A 635 -9.60 27.90 -16.53
C TYR A 635 -8.39 27.07 -17.01
N LEU A 636 -8.60 26.05 -17.84
CA LEU A 636 -7.49 25.21 -18.31
C LEU A 636 -6.55 25.98 -19.24
N LEU A 637 -7.07 26.87 -20.09
CA LEU A 637 -6.23 27.74 -20.91
C LEU A 637 -5.42 28.72 -20.04
N GLN A 638 -6.02 29.27 -18.98
CA GLN A 638 -5.32 30.13 -18.03
C GLN A 638 -4.22 29.37 -17.28
N GLU A 639 -4.50 28.19 -16.73
CA GLU A 639 -3.49 27.37 -16.05
C GLU A 639 -2.35 26.95 -16.99
N THR A 640 -2.69 26.57 -18.23
CA THR A 640 -1.71 26.10 -19.22
C THR A 640 -0.86 27.23 -19.80
N VAL A 641 -1.46 28.39 -20.09
CA VAL A 641 -0.80 29.49 -20.81
C VAL A 641 -0.22 30.53 -19.87
N ILE A 642 -0.79 30.74 -18.68
CA ILE A 642 -0.42 31.83 -17.75
C ILE A 642 0.28 31.32 -16.49
N THR A 643 -0.28 30.32 -15.80
CA THR A 643 0.22 29.91 -14.47
C THR A 643 1.39 28.92 -14.57
N THR A 644 1.41 28.04 -15.59
CA THR A 644 2.50 27.07 -15.89
C THR A 644 2.87 26.14 -14.72
N THR A 645 1.90 25.74 -13.90
CA THR A 645 2.12 24.86 -12.74
C THR A 645 1.26 23.61 -12.75
N THR A 646 1.71 22.60 -11.98
CA THR A 646 1.13 21.27 -11.65
C THR A 646 0.71 20.35 -12.79
N LEU A 647 0.03 20.83 -13.83
CA LEU A 647 -0.48 19.98 -14.92
C LEU A 647 0.53 19.72 -16.05
N SER A 648 1.77 20.22 -15.95
CA SER A 648 2.81 20.05 -16.99
C SER A 648 3.15 18.59 -17.26
N ASP A 649 3.12 17.76 -16.22
CA ASP A 649 3.44 16.34 -16.31
C ASP A 649 2.33 15.54 -17.02
N LEU A 650 1.15 16.14 -17.19
CA LEU A 650 -0.05 15.56 -17.80
C LEU A 650 -0.35 16.18 -19.18
N PHE A 651 0.66 16.73 -19.85
CA PHE A 651 0.49 17.53 -21.06
C PHE A 651 -0.37 16.87 -22.14
N ASP A 652 -0.17 15.58 -22.42
CA ASP A 652 -0.93 14.87 -23.46
C ASP A 652 -2.43 14.82 -23.16
N THR A 653 -2.79 14.51 -21.91
CA THR A 653 -4.18 14.47 -21.45
C THR A 653 -4.77 15.88 -21.46
N LEU A 654 -4.04 16.86 -20.92
CA LEU A 654 -4.43 18.27 -20.86
C LEU A 654 -4.72 18.85 -22.25
N ALA A 655 -3.79 18.70 -23.19
CA ALA A 655 -3.95 19.16 -24.57
C ALA A 655 -5.13 18.47 -25.26
N GLY A 656 -5.32 17.18 -24.98
CA GLY A 656 -6.47 16.41 -25.45
C GLY A 656 -7.81 16.93 -24.93
N THR A 657 -7.88 17.29 -23.65
CA THR A 657 -9.07 17.88 -23.01
C THR A 657 -9.36 19.27 -23.55
N ILE A 658 -8.34 20.14 -23.65
CA ILE A 658 -8.46 21.50 -24.20
C ILE A 658 -8.98 21.43 -25.66
N TYR A 659 -8.41 20.58 -26.51
CA TYR A 659 -8.88 20.41 -27.88
C TYR A 659 -10.37 20.05 -27.95
N THR A 660 -10.79 19.15 -27.07
CA THR A 660 -12.17 18.68 -27.02
C THR A 660 -13.10 19.80 -26.58
N LEU A 661 -12.71 20.60 -25.57
CA LEU A 661 -13.46 21.78 -25.15
C LEU A 661 -13.52 22.87 -26.24
N ILE A 662 -12.44 23.09 -27.00
CA ILE A 662 -12.43 24.02 -28.14
C ILE A 662 -13.45 23.59 -29.21
N CYS A 663 -13.54 22.28 -29.50
CA CYS A 663 -14.55 21.74 -30.42
C CYS A 663 -15.98 21.97 -29.90
N ALA A 664 -16.20 21.92 -28.59
CA ALA A 664 -17.50 22.18 -27.97
C ALA A 664 -17.87 23.68 -27.88
N TYR A 665 -16.88 24.56 -27.65
CA TYR A 665 -17.05 26.00 -27.34
C TYR A 665 -16.15 26.92 -28.17
N SER A 666 -16.13 26.73 -29.49
CA SER A 666 -15.27 27.50 -30.41
C SER A 666 -15.35 29.02 -30.25
N ASN A 667 -16.54 29.60 -30.04
CA ASN A 667 -16.70 31.05 -29.87
C ASN A 667 -15.94 31.59 -28.64
N GLN A 668 -15.99 30.87 -27.51
CA GLN A 668 -15.33 31.28 -26.27
C GLN A 668 -13.81 31.23 -26.41
N PHE A 669 -13.28 30.18 -27.06
CA PHE A 669 -11.86 30.09 -27.39
C PHE A 669 -11.37 31.33 -28.15
N TYR A 670 -12.09 31.76 -29.20
CA TYR A 670 -11.70 32.95 -29.96
C TYR A 670 -11.80 34.26 -29.17
N GLN A 671 -12.74 34.35 -28.22
CA GLN A 671 -12.80 35.50 -27.30
C GLN A 671 -11.60 35.54 -26.37
N PHE A 672 -11.23 34.40 -25.78
CA PHE A 672 -10.03 34.26 -24.93
C PHE A 672 -8.76 34.62 -25.70
N LEU A 673 -8.58 34.09 -26.91
CA LEU A 673 -7.45 34.43 -27.78
C LEU A 673 -7.39 35.95 -28.07
N GLY A 674 -8.55 36.59 -28.28
CA GLY A 674 -8.64 38.04 -28.47
C GLY A 674 -8.18 38.85 -27.25
N GLN A 675 -8.47 38.38 -26.04
CA GLN A 675 -7.99 39.00 -24.79
C GLN A 675 -6.48 38.80 -24.63
N MET A 676 -5.95 37.60 -24.92
CA MET A 676 -4.53 37.28 -24.78
C MET A 676 -3.63 38.03 -25.77
N LYS A 677 -4.13 38.35 -26.97
CA LYS A 677 -3.41 39.20 -27.94
C LYS A 677 -3.04 40.58 -27.39
N GLN A 678 -3.74 41.06 -26.37
CA GLN A 678 -3.47 42.37 -25.75
C GLN A 678 -2.32 42.31 -24.73
N TYR A 679 -1.90 41.12 -24.30
CA TYR A 679 -0.90 40.93 -23.25
C TYR A 679 0.55 40.88 -23.77
N ASP A 680 0.81 40.30 -24.96
CA ASP A 680 2.17 40.17 -25.52
C ASP A 680 2.15 40.04 -27.06
N GLU A 681 2.96 40.85 -27.76
CA GLU A 681 3.08 40.86 -29.23
C GLU A 681 3.65 39.55 -29.80
N ASN A 682 4.55 38.86 -29.08
CA ASN A 682 5.11 37.58 -29.52
C ASN A 682 4.10 36.42 -29.38
N LEU A 683 3.26 36.48 -28.34
CA LEU A 683 2.18 35.52 -28.12
C LEU A 683 1.09 35.65 -29.19
N SER A 684 0.85 36.88 -29.68
CA SER A 684 -0.11 37.19 -30.75
C SER A 684 0.15 36.41 -32.05
N ILE A 685 1.42 36.31 -32.48
CA ILE A 685 1.81 35.57 -33.70
C ILE A 685 1.54 34.06 -33.57
N ILE A 686 1.77 33.52 -32.37
CA ILE A 686 1.58 32.11 -32.06
C ILE A 686 0.09 31.77 -31.99
N ILE A 687 -0.68 32.65 -31.33
CA ILE A 687 -2.14 32.59 -31.24
C ILE A 687 -2.77 32.64 -32.63
N ASP A 688 -2.26 33.48 -33.54
CA ASP A 688 -2.75 33.56 -34.92
C ASP A 688 -2.44 32.30 -35.74
N LYS A 689 -1.29 31.66 -35.53
CA LYS A 689 -0.99 30.37 -36.15
C LYS A 689 -1.91 29.26 -35.64
N LEU A 690 -2.16 29.21 -34.32
CA LEU A 690 -3.05 28.23 -33.69
C LEU A 690 -4.49 28.40 -34.17
N ALA A 691 -4.99 29.63 -34.21
CA ALA A 691 -6.32 29.97 -34.73
C ALA A 691 -6.51 29.52 -36.20
N ASN A 692 -5.49 29.75 -37.05
CA ASN A 692 -5.52 29.34 -38.45
C ASN A 692 -5.49 27.82 -38.62
N ASP A 693 -4.75 27.10 -37.76
CA ASP A 693 -4.60 25.65 -37.83
C ASP A 693 -5.84 24.88 -37.35
N ILE A 694 -6.57 25.41 -36.38
CA ILE A 694 -7.80 24.80 -35.84
C ILE A 694 -9.03 25.12 -36.71
N GLY A 695 -9.04 26.30 -37.35
CA GLY A 695 -10.18 26.79 -38.13
C GLY A 695 -11.31 27.33 -37.25
N GLN A 696 -12.24 28.12 -37.83
CA GLN A 696 -13.26 28.86 -37.07
C GLN A 696 -14.27 27.98 -36.32
N ARG A 697 -14.49 26.73 -36.77
CA ARG A 697 -15.36 25.74 -36.12
C ARG A 697 -14.76 24.33 -36.31
N PRO A 698 -13.83 23.90 -35.44
CA PRO A 698 -13.24 22.57 -35.55
C PRO A 698 -14.29 21.50 -35.24
N ASP A 699 -14.39 20.48 -36.09
CA ASP A 699 -15.13 19.26 -35.76
C ASP A 699 -14.19 18.25 -35.08
N TYR A 700 -14.71 17.53 -34.09
CA TYR A 700 -13.91 16.58 -33.32
C TYR A 700 -13.50 15.38 -34.19
N ASN A 701 -12.20 15.11 -34.27
CA ASN A 701 -11.61 13.93 -34.93
C ASN A 701 -10.30 13.54 -34.22
N ARG A 702 -10.07 12.24 -33.98
CA ARG A 702 -8.84 11.70 -33.37
C ARG A 702 -7.55 12.17 -34.07
N LYS A 703 -7.54 12.22 -35.40
CA LYS A 703 -6.36 12.67 -36.17
C LYS A 703 -6.08 14.16 -35.95
N ALA A 704 -7.14 14.97 -35.88
CA ALA A 704 -7.04 16.40 -35.61
C ALA A 704 -6.65 16.67 -34.15
N LYS A 705 -7.14 15.87 -33.19
CA LYS A 705 -6.71 15.89 -31.78
C LYS A 705 -5.21 15.64 -31.64
N LEU A 706 -4.69 14.57 -32.24
CA LEU A 706 -3.25 14.25 -32.24
C LEU A 706 -2.42 15.38 -32.87
N SER A 707 -2.86 15.88 -34.03
CA SER A 707 -2.18 17.01 -34.68
C SER A 707 -2.22 18.28 -33.83
N PHE A 708 -3.31 18.53 -33.11
CA PHE A 708 -3.40 19.64 -32.18
C PHE A 708 -2.46 19.45 -31.01
N THR A 709 -2.42 18.28 -30.36
CA THR A 709 -1.53 17.99 -29.23
C THR A 709 -0.08 18.32 -29.56
N VAL A 710 0.44 17.83 -30.69
CA VAL A 710 1.82 18.09 -31.15
C VAL A 710 2.06 19.59 -31.42
N LYS A 711 1.08 20.30 -32.01
CA LYS A 711 1.22 21.73 -32.28
C LYS A 711 1.12 22.58 -31.03
N PHE A 712 0.19 22.21 -30.14
CA PHE A 712 -0.07 22.85 -28.86
C PHE A 712 1.14 22.71 -27.94
N GLU A 713 1.91 21.62 -28.06
CA GLU A 713 3.17 21.43 -27.33
C GLU A 713 4.18 22.55 -27.64
N SER A 714 4.33 22.90 -28.92
CA SER A 714 5.22 24.01 -29.31
C SER A 714 4.78 25.36 -28.73
N ILE A 715 3.47 25.57 -28.60
CA ILE A 715 2.87 26.78 -28.04
C ILE A 715 3.01 26.78 -26.54
N PHE A 716 2.78 25.65 -25.88
CA PHE A 716 3.00 25.46 -24.47
C PHE A 716 4.46 25.73 -24.13
N TYR A 717 5.44 25.17 -24.85
CA TYR A 717 6.85 25.47 -24.61
C TYR A 717 7.23 26.91 -24.93
N GLN A 718 6.63 27.55 -25.94
CA GLN A 718 6.89 28.97 -26.24
C GLN A 718 6.26 29.89 -25.20
N SER A 719 5.03 29.62 -24.78
CA SER A 719 4.33 30.33 -23.71
C SER A 719 5.02 30.10 -22.38
N TYR A 720 5.42 28.86 -22.07
CA TYR A 720 6.29 28.52 -20.96
C TYR A 720 7.62 29.25 -21.05
N ARG A 721 8.21 29.45 -22.24
CA ARG A 721 9.44 30.25 -22.38
C ARG A 721 9.22 31.74 -22.19
N ILE A 722 8.06 32.28 -22.54
CA ILE A 722 7.68 33.71 -22.41
C ILE A 722 7.24 34.01 -20.96
N VAL A 723 6.36 33.17 -20.41
CA VAL A 723 5.95 33.14 -19.02
C VAL A 723 7.15 32.85 -18.14
N ALA A 724 7.98 31.83 -18.37
CA ALA A 724 9.24 31.63 -17.61
C ALA A 724 10.31 32.69 -17.87
N PHE A 725 10.18 33.51 -18.93
CA PHE A 725 10.95 34.75 -19.05
C PHE A 725 10.44 35.85 -18.10
N ASN A 726 9.15 35.82 -17.77
CA ASN A 726 8.47 36.71 -16.83
C ASN A 726 8.32 36.10 -15.41
N SER A 727 8.46 34.78 -15.25
CA SER A 727 8.50 33.97 -14.04
C SER A 727 9.90 33.36 -13.94
N ASN A 728 10.81 34.19 -13.45
CA ASN A 728 12.16 33.88 -12.96
C ASN A 728 12.36 32.42 -12.51
N MET A 729 12.80 31.54 -13.41
CA MET A 729 13.21 30.18 -13.08
C MET A 729 14.59 30.21 -12.41
N ALA A 730 14.60 30.21 -11.09
CA ALA A 730 15.79 30.40 -10.27
C ALA A 730 16.93 29.43 -10.60
N TRP A 731 16.62 28.16 -10.89
CA TRP A 731 17.53 27.02 -11.11
C TRP A 731 18.26 26.98 -12.48
N ARG A 732 18.20 28.06 -13.27
CA ARG A 732 18.98 28.19 -14.53
C ARG A 732 19.97 29.35 -14.49
N SER A 733 20.40 29.76 -13.29
CA SER A 733 21.25 30.93 -13.13
C SER A 733 22.75 30.66 -13.28
N SER A 734 23.14 29.51 -13.84
CA SER A 734 24.55 29.15 -14.10
C SER A 734 25.31 30.22 -14.89
N GLY A 735 26.63 30.31 -14.72
CA GLY A 735 27.49 31.21 -15.49
C GLY A 735 28.84 30.59 -15.82
N ALA A 736 29.55 31.08 -16.84
CA ALA A 736 30.90 30.63 -17.16
C ALA A 736 31.96 31.15 -16.17
N SER A 737 31.59 32.13 -15.34
CA SER A 737 32.42 32.69 -14.27
C SER A 737 31.57 32.98 -13.03
N HIS A 738 32.22 33.10 -11.86
CA HIS A 738 31.56 33.51 -10.62
C HIS A 738 30.73 34.78 -10.78
N LYS A 739 31.31 35.80 -11.42
CA LYS A 739 30.61 37.08 -11.67
C LYS A 739 29.36 36.88 -12.52
N GLU A 740 29.46 36.06 -13.57
CA GLU A 740 28.32 35.79 -14.46
C GLU A 740 27.21 35.02 -13.73
N LEU A 741 27.56 34.02 -12.90
CA LEU A 741 26.59 33.32 -12.04
C LEU A 741 25.81 34.31 -11.16
N ILE A 742 26.51 35.21 -10.45
CA ILE A 742 25.81 36.17 -9.56
C ILE A 742 24.99 37.20 -10.35
N GLU A 743 25.47 37.66 -11.51
CA GLU A 743 24.69 38.54 -12.38
C GLU A 743 23.46 37.84 -12.95
N ASN A 744 23.54 36.56 -13.27
CA ASN A 744 22.40 35.77 -13.73
C ASN A 744 21.39 35.55 -12.59
N LEU A 745 21.84 35.21 -11.37
CA LEU A 745 20.97 35.13 -10.18
C LEU A 745 20.25 36.46 -9.89
N TYR A 746 20.93 37.59 -10.09
CA TYR A 746 20.33 38.91 -9.92
C TYR A 746 19.36 39.28 -11.07
N ARG A 747 19.76 39.04 -12.32
CA ARG A 747 18.93 39.28 -13.51
C ARG A 747 17.64 38.46 -13.47
N ASN A 748 17.75 37.21 -13.02
CA ASN A 748 16.63 36.29 -12.84
C ASN A 748 15.89 36.54 -11.51
N GLY A 749 16.07 37.68 -10.85
CA GLY A 749 15.33 38.09 -9.66
C GLY A 749 15.38 37.12 -8.47
N VAL A 750 16.35 36.20 -8.45
CA VAL A 750 16.62 35.31 -7.30
C VAL A 750 17.26 36.16 -6.20
N ILE A 751 18.27 36.94 -6.56
CA ILE A 751 18.80 38.01 -5.70
C ILE A 751 18.01 39.29 -5.98
N LYS A 752 17.41 39.86 -4.93
CA LYS A 752 16.67 41.12 -4.99
C LYS A 752 17.38 42.21 -4.20
N ASN A 753 18.07 41.85 -3.13
CA ASN A 753 18.78 42.76 -2.25
C ASN A 753 20.22 43.01 -2.74
N GLN A 754 20.55 44.28 -2.96
CA GLN A 754 21.88 44.69 -3.42
C GLN A 754 23.01 44.28 -2.48
N ARG A 755 22.80 44.31 -1.15
CA ARG A 755 23.81 43.87 -0.17
C ARG A 755 24.12 42.38 -0.29
N ILE A 756 23.10 41.56 -0.57
CA ILE A 756 23.25 40.12 -0.79
C ILE A 756 24.03 39.86 -2.07
N LYS A 757 23.70 40.56 -3.15
CA LYS A 757 24.45 40.50 -4.41
C LYS A 757 25.94 40.78 -4.20
N GLU A 758 26.26 41.86 -3.48
CA GLU A 758 27.64 42.25 -3.20
C GLU A 758 28.37 41.28 -2.28
N ALA A 759 27.68 40.71 -1.29
CA ALA A 759 28.25 39.70 -0.41
C ALA A 759 28.59 38.42 -1.19
N MET A 760 27.66 37.92 -2.00
CA MET A 760 27.89 36.72 -2.83
C MET A 760 28.96 36.97 -3.89
N LEU A 761 29.01 38.15 -4.54
CA LEU A 761 30.06 38.53 -5.50
C LEU A 761 31.47 38.54 -4.91
N ARG A 762 31.59 38.78 -3.59
CA ARG A 762 32.88 38.82 -2.87
C ARG A 762 33.26 37.48 -2.24
N THR A 763 32.35 36.51 -2.27
CA THR A 763 32.60 35.16 -1.77
C THR A 763 32.59 34.22 -2.97
N ASP A 764 33.75 34.02 -3.59
CA ASP A 764 33.84 33.18 -4.78
C ASP A 764 33.50 31.74 -4.44
N ARG A 765 32.37 31.24 -4.96
CA ARG A 765 31.92 29.84 -4.78
C ARG A 765 32.98 28.82 -5.22
N GLY A 766 33.82 29.17 -6.20
CA GLY A 766 34.91 28.32 -6.67
C GLY A 766 35.92 27.93 -5.58
N ASP A 767 36.04 28.73 -4.52
CA ASP A 767 36.91 28.43 -3.38
C ASP A 767 36.37 27.33 -2.47
N PHE A 768 35.07 27.03 -2.54
CA PHE A 768 34.33 26.19 -1.60
C PHE A 768 33.91 24.83 -2.18
N THR A 769 34.37 24.51 -3.39
CA THR A 769 34.10 23.23 -4.08
C THR A 769 35.40 22.64 -4.61
N ASP A 770 35.50 21.31 -4.65
CA ASP A 770 36.65 20.61 -5.22
C ASP A 770 36.57 20.52 -6.75
N ARG A 771 35.38 20.73 -7.32
CA ARG A 771 35.11 20.57 -8.75
C ARG A 771 35.08 21.93 -9.44
N THR A 772 36.23 22.38 -9.92
CA THR A 772 36.40 23.71 -10.51
C THR A 772 35.72 23.87 -11.88
N SER A 773 35.50 22.77 -12.62
CA SER A 773 34.92 22.80 -13.98
C SER A 773 33.46 23.24 -14.03
N ASP A 774 32.73 23.00 -12.96
CA ASP A 774 31.29 23.18 -12.83
C ASP A 774 30.92 24.03 -11.62
N ALA A 775 31.89 24.64 -10.92
CA ALA A 775 31.70 25.41 -9.69
C ALA A 775 30.61 26.49 -9.77
N TYR A 776 30.34 27.01 -10.98
CA TYR A 776 29.38 28.07 -11.26
C TYR A 776 28.08 27.59 -11.89
N ASP A 777 27.85 26.27 -11.94
CA ASP A 777 26.56 25.70 -12.27
C ASP A 777 25.58 25.91 -11.12
N ASP A 778 24.34 26.27 -11.45
CA ASP A 778 23.28 26.42 -10.47
C ASP A 778 22.66 25.08 -10.02
N ARG A 779 23.48 24.26 -9.37
CA ARG A 779 23.11 22.92 -8.87
C ARG A 779 23.92 22.54 -7.62
N PRO A 780 23.42 21.62 -6.79
CA PRO A 780 24.20 21.10 -5.67
C PRO A 780 25.44 20.33 -6.16
N GLN A 781 26.51 20.37 -5.38
CA GLN A 781 27.76 19.66 -5.67
C GLN A 781 28.24 18.91 -4.45
N SER A 782 28.68 17.65 -4.61
CA SER A 782 29.23 16.89 -3.48
C SER A 782 30.50 17.55 -2.94
N ILE A 783 30.61 17.59 -1.61
CA ILE A 783 31.80 18.08 -0.90
C ILE A 783 32.48 16.97 -0.07
N GLY A 784 32.07 15.71 -0.29
CA GLY A 784 32.47 14.54 0.50
C GLY A 784 31.47 14.23 1.63
N TYR A 785 31.70 13.13 2.34
CA TYR A 785 30.95 12.74 3.56
C TYR A 785 29.42 12.70 3.38
N ALA A 786 28.95 12.19 2.23
CA ALA A 786 27.54 12.08 1.86
C ALA A 786 26.73 13.39 1.87
N VAL A 787 27.40 14.55 1.77
CA VAL A 787 26.74 15.86 1.74
C VAL A 787 27.16 16.72 0.54
N THR A 788 26.44 17.81 0.32
CA THR A 788 26.64 18.72 -0.81
C THR A 788 26.78 20.17 -0.35
N ILE A 789 27.49 20.98 -1.13
CA ILE A 789 27.29 22.43 -1.14
C ILE A 789 26.02 22.72 -1.95
N SER A 790 25.01 23.32 -1.32
CA SER A 790 23.71 23.60 -1.93
C SER A 790 23.81 24.45 -3.20
N ALA A 791 22.80 24.34 -4.07
CA ALA A 791 22.74 25.13 -5.30
C ALA A 791 22.83 26.65 -5.00
N PRO A 792 23.51 27.44 -5.85
CA PRO A 792 23.60 28.90 -5.73
C PRO A 792 22.25 29.59 -5.47
N HIS A 793 21.17 29.21 -6.16
CA HIS A 793 19.85 29.80 -5.91
C HIS A 793 19.31 29.51 -4.51
N MET A 794 19.61 28.35 -3.92
CA MET A 794 19.17 28.00 -2.57
C MET A 794 19.92 28.80 -1.50
N HIS A 795 21.22 29.03 -1.67
CA HIS A 795 21.96 29.94 -0.80
C HIS A 795 21.41 31.37 -0.89
N CYS A 796 21.12 31.84 -2.11
CA CYS A 796 20.49 33.14 -2.30
C CYS A 796 19.14 33.22 -1.58
N PHE A 797 18.31 32.18 -1.72
CA PHE A 797 16.99 32.12 -1.07
C PHE A 797 17.10 32.21 0.45
N GLY A 798 18.02 31.46 1.07
CA GLY A 798 18.28 31.54 2.51
C GLY A 798 18.71 32.95 2.96
N LEU A 799 19.62 33.58 2.22
CA LEU A 799 20.05 34.96 2.52
C LEU A 799 18.91 35.98 2.34
N GLU A 800 18.08 35.85 1.30
CA GLU A 800 16.96 36.75 1.03
C GLU A 800 15.86 36.65 2.09
N ILE A 801 15.59 35.44 2.60
CA ILE A 801 14.65 35.22 3.70
C ILE A 801 15.15 35.88 4.99
N LEU A 802 16.45 35.81 5.25
CA LEU A 802 17.09 36.32 6.47
C LEU A 802 17.54 37.79 6.35
N LYS A 803 17.31 38.44 5.20
CA LYS A 803 17.89 39.77 4.89
C LYS A 803 17.62 40.85 5.94
N ASP A 804 16.51 40.77 6.67
CA ASP A 804 16.11 41.75 7.67
C ASP A 804 16.87 41.57 9.00
N GLN A 805 17.45 40.39 9.21
CA GLN A 805 18.24 39.99 10.37
C GLN A 805 19.74 40.05 10.07
N LEU A 806 20.14 39.91 8.80
CA LEU A 806 21.54 40.02 8.34
C LEU A 806 22.00 41.50 8.24
N LYS A 807 22.15 42.14 9.40
CA LYS A 807 22.56 43.54 9.56
C LYS A 807 23.93 43.66 10.24
N PRO A 808 24.69 44.75 10.01
CA PRO A 808 25.91 45.01 10.75
C PRO A 808 25.68 44.93 12.27
N GLY A 809 26.53 44.19 12.99
CA GLY A 809 26.36 43.96 14.42
C GLY A 809 25.55 42.72 14.81
N ALA A 810 24.90 42.04 13.85
CA ALA A 810 24.09 40.86 14.13
C ALA A 810 24.95 39.61 14.40
N LYS A 811 24.42 38.71 15.22
CA LYS A 811 25.00 37.39 15.46
C LYS A 811 24.17 36.31 14.80
N VAL A 812 24.81 35.45 14.00
CA VAL A 812 24.11 34.50 13.13
C VAL A 812 24.74 33.10 13.17
N LEU A 813 23.90 32.07 13.04
CA LEU A 813 24.30 30.67 13.09
C LEU A 813 24.01 29.96 11.75
N ASP A 814 24.97 29.19 11.26
CA ASP A 814 24.88 28.31 10.10
C ASP A 814 25.02 26.84 10.54
N VAL A 815 23.90 26.13 10.64
CA VAL A 815 23.85 24.72 11.04
C VAL A 815 24.06 23.84 9.81
N GLY A 816 24.99 22.89 9.87
CA GLY A 816 25.40 22.11 8.70
C GLY A 816 26.26 22.97 7.76
N SER A 817 27.19 23.74 8.33
CA SER A 817 27.99 24.73 7.59
C SER A 817 28.80 24.12 6.43
N GLY A 818 29.11 22.82 6.48
CA GLY A 818 29.66 22.04 5.38
C GLY A 818 30.89 22.66 4.75
N SER A 819 30.73 23.25 3.57
CA SER A 819 31.84 23.91 2.85
C SER A 819 32.31 25.23 3.48
N GLY A 820 31.48 25.89 4.28
CA GLY A 820 31.70 27.23 4.85
C GLY A 820 31.24 28.40 3.97
N TYR A 821 30.67 28.14 2.78
CA TYR A 821 30.30 29.17 1.81
C TYR A 821 29.25 30.16 2.34
N LEU A 822 28.14 29.63 2.87
CA LEU A 822 27.05 30.47 3.35
C LEU A 822 27.44 31.22 4.63
N THR A 823 28.18 30.58 5.53
CA THR A 823 28.76 31.22 6.72
C THR A 823 29.60 32.44 6.35
N ALA A 824 30.47 32.33 5.32
CA ALA A 824 31.26 33.46 4.82
C ALA A 824 30.40 34.57 4.20
N CYS A 825 29.34 34.22 3.47
CA CYS A 825 28.37 35.20 2.95
C CYS A 825 27.66 35.95 4.08
N MET A 826 27.19 35.22 5.10
CA MET A 826 26.53 35.80 6.27
C MET A 826 27.47 36.73 7.05
N ALA A 827 28.73 36.33 7.24
CA ALA A 827 29.76 37.16 7.88
C ALA A 827 29.95 38.51 7.19
N ARG A 828 29.99 38.53 5.86
CA ARG A 828 30.08 39.77 5.07
C ARG A 828 28.87 40.67 5.28
N LEU A 829 27.68 40.09 5.47
CA LEU A 829 26.43 40.84 5.65
C LEU A 829 26.29 41.40 7.08
N VAL A 830 26.88 40.75 8.08
CA VAL A 830 26.84 41.22 9.47
C VAL A 830 28.06 42.04 9.89
N HIS A 831 29.05 42.18 9.00
CA HIS A 831 30.18 43.07 9.18
C HIS A 831 29.82 44.55 8.86
N PRO A 832 30.36 45.55 9.57
CA PRO A 832 31.24 45.45 10.75
C PRO A 832 30.47 45.15 12.05
N GLY A 833 31.17 44.57 13.03
CA GLY A 833 30.71 44.40 14.41
C GLY A 833 29.78 43.21 14.69
N GLY A 834 29.39 42.45 13.67
CA GLY A 834 28.64 41.21 13.81
C GLY A 834 29.55 39.97 13.82
N LYS A 835 28.94 38.79 13.94
CA LYS A 835 29.64 37.50 13.99
C LYS A 835 28.80 36.39 13.34
N ALA A 836 29.41 35.58 12.50
CA ALA A 836 28.80 34.40 11.88
C ALA A 836 29.48 33.13 12.39
N ILE A 837 28.68 32.23 12.95
CA ILE A 837 29.11 30.98 13.54
C ILE A 837 28.64 29.85 12.64
N GLY A 838 29.54 28.99 12.18
CA GLY A 838 29.20 27.75 11.48
C GLY A 838 29.42 26.53 12.38
N VAL A 839 28.52 25.55 12.29
CA VAL A 839 28.62 24.28 13.02
C VAL A 839 28.52 23.12 12.04
N ASP A 840 29.43 22.16 12.17
CA ASP A 840 29.36 20.88 11.47
C ASP A 840 29.89 19.77 12.39
N HIS A 841 29.28 18.59 12.38
CA HIS A 841 29.72 17.48 13.22
C HIS A 841 30.84 16.62 12.59
N ILE A 842 31.16 16.80 11.31
CA ILE A 842 32.26 16.09 10.63
C ILE A 842 33.53 16.95 10.71
N GLN A 843 34.55 16.48 11.44
CA GLN A 843 35.80 17.23 11.63
C GLN A 843 36.48 17.58 10.30
N GLU A 844 36.45 16.67 9.33
CA GLU A 844 37.08 16.89 8.04
C GLU A 844 36.36 17.95 7.20
N LEU A 845 35.04 18.14 7.39
CA LEU A 845 34.30 19.26 6.80
C LEU A 845 34.62 20.58 7.51
N VAL A 846 34.74 20.56 8.84
CA VAL A 846 35.19 21.73 9.62
C VAL A 846 36.56 22.20 9.12
N ASP A 847 37.55 21.31 9.05
CA ASP A 847 38.90 21.64 8.59
C ASP A 847 38.90 22.17 7.15
N LYS A 848 38.14 21.52 6.26
CA LYS A 848 37.99 21.93 4.86
C LYS A 848 37.35 23.32 4.74
N SER A 849 36.33 23.61 5.53
CA SER A 849 35.66 24.91 5.52
C SER A 849 36.60 26.04 5.92
N ILE A 850 37.43 25.82 6.96
CA ILE A 850 38.43 26.80 7.42
C ILE A 850 39.46 27.07 6.32
N VAL A 851 39.91 26.03 5.62
CA VAL A 851 40.81 26.17 4.47
C VAL A 851 40.16 26.97 3.35
N ASN A 852 38.91 26.67 3.00
CA ASN A 852 38.16 27.39 1.96
C ASN A 852 37.98 28.87 2.30
N ILE A 853 37.54 29.16 3.53
CA ILE A 853 37.33 30.53 4.02
C ILE A 853 38.62 31.34 3.93
N LYS A 854 39.77 30.76 4.33
CA LYS A 854 41.07 31.45 4.31
C LYS A 854 41.61 31.78 2.92
N LYS A 855 41.05 31.25 1.82
CA LYS A 855 41.47 31.59 0.46
C LYS A 855 41.19 33.07 0.12
N ASN A 856 39.96 33.53 0.35
CA ASN A 856 39.50 34.88 -0.01
C ASN A 856 38.72 35.62 1.10
N ASN A 857 38.65 35.06 2.31
CA ASN A 857 37.93 35.63 3.46
C ASN A 857 38.77 35.56 4.75
N LYS A 858 40.10 35.51 4.62
CA LYS A 858 41.04 35.38 5.75
C LYS A 858 40.89 36.52 6.77
N ASP A 859 40.72 37.75 6.32
CA ASP A 859 40.60 38.91 7.21
C ASP A 859 39.39 38.76 8.15
N LEU A 860 38.25 38.30 7.64
CA LEU A 860 37.04 38.06 8.44
C LEU A 860 37.22 36.92 9.45
N PHE A 861 38.04 35.91 9.11
CA PHE A 861 38.36 34.82 10.03
C PHE A 861 39.34 35.27 11.10
N ASP A 862 40.41 35.98 10.73
CA ASP A 862 41.45 36.45 11.64
C ASP A 862 40.92 37.54 12.61
N GLU A 863 39.93 38.32 12.19
CA GLU A 863 39.21 39.29 13.03
C GLU A 863 38.14 38.64 13.94
N GLY A 864 37.92 37.33 13.84
CA GLY A 864 36.92 36.60 14.64
C GLY A 864 35.47 36.86 14.25
N ILE A 865 35.24 37.39 13.04
CA ILE A 865 33.89 37.61 12.47
C ILE A 865 33.32 36.28 11.97
N ILE A 866 34.16 35.37 11.48
CA ILE A 866 33.79 33.99 11.12
C ILE A 866 34.41 33.03 12.12
N GLU A 867 33.59 32.17 12.71
CA GLU A 867 34.04 31.02 13.49
C GLU A 867 33.37 29.75 13.00
N ILE A 868 34.12 28.65 12.89
CA ILE A 868 33.58 27.32 12.57
C ILE A 868 33.92 26.39 13.72
N HIS A 869 32.93 25.67 14.23
CA HIS A 869 33.06 24.75 15.36
C HIS A 869 32.62 23.34 14.99
N LYS A 870 33.32 22.34 15.55
CA LYS A 870 32.83 20.96 15.54
C LYS A 870 31.69 20.83 16.56
N GLY A 871 30.52 20.40 16.12
CA GLY A 871 29.38 20.19 17.02
C GLY A 871 28.16 19.59 16.34
N ASP A 872 27.26 19.01 17.12
CA ASP A 872 25.99 18.49 16.63
C ASP A 872 25.03 19.64 16.28
N GLY A 873 24.75 19.80 14.99
CA GLY A 873 23.89 20.84 14.48
C GLY A 873 22.45 20.81 15.04
N ARG A 874 21.96 19.65 15.49
CA ARG A 874 20.64 19.51 16.13
C ARG A 874 20.56 20.24 17.47
N GLN A 875 21.70 20.40 18.13
CA GLN A 875 21.84 21.10 19.41
C GLN A 875 22.21 22.58 19.22
N GLY A 876 22.42 23.06 17.99
CA GLY A 876 22.90 24.41 17.71
C GLY A 876 24.28 24.69 18.31
N TYR A 877 24.50 25.93 18.74
CA TYR A 877 25.73 26.33 19.42
C TYR A 877 25.41 27.34 20.53
N GLU A 878 25.02 26.82 21.68
CA GLU A 878 24.47 27.61 22.79
C GLU A 878 25.48 28.63 23.34
N ALA A 879 26.79 28.34 23.28
CA ALA A 879 27.84 29.20 23.82
C ALA A 879 27.85 30.63 23.25
N GLU A 880 27.33 30.81 22.04
CA GLU A 880 27.22 32.11 21.38
C GLU A 880 25.78 32.59 21.23
N ALA A 881 24.78 31.82 21.69
CA ALA A 881 23.39 32.27 21.72
C ALA A 881 23.23 33.53 22.62
N PRO A 882 22.21 34.38 22.37
CA PRO A 882 21.16 34.25 21.38
C PRO A 882 21.52 34.82 19.99
N TYR A 883 20.89 34.30 18.94
CA TYR A 883 21.13 34.66 17.53
C TYR A 883 20.03 35.54 16.94
N ASP A 884 20.43 36.52 16.12
CA ASP A 884 19.49 37.31 15.31
C ASP A 884 18.98 36.51 14.08
N ALA A 885 19.78 35.61 13.53
CA ALA A 885 19.38 34.69 12.47
C ALA A 885 19.98 33.29 12.61
N ILE A 886 19.23 32.26 12.24
CA ILE A 886 19.72 30.88 12.16
C ILE A 886 19.33 30.30 10.79
N HIS A 887 20.30 29.74 10.08
CA HIS A 887 20.09 28.95 8.86
C HIS A 887 20.40 27.48 9.14
N VAL A 888 19.54 26.57 8.66
CA VAL A 888 19.78 25.12 8.72
C VAL A 888 19.97 24.57 7.31
N GLY A 889 21.19 24.12 7.02
CA GLY A 889 21.61 23.57 5.73
C GLY A 889 21.33 22.08 5.52
N ALA A 890 20.45 21.49 6.34
CA ALA A 890 20.03 20.09 6.28
C ALA A 890 18.57 19.97 6.75
N ALA A 891 17.86 18.93 6.31
CA ALA A 891 16.45 18.74 6.62
C ALA A 891 16.27 18.15 8.03
N ALA A 892 15.64 18.92 8.91
CA ALA A 892 15.22 18.42 10.21
C ALA A 892 13.99 17.50 10.03
N PRO A 893 13.92 16.36 10.74
CA PRO A 893 12.74 15.48 10.67
C PRO A 893 11.47 16.19 11.17
N ASP A 894 11.63 17.01 12.22
CA ASP A 894 10.57 17.76 12.87
C ASP A 894 11.01 19.21 13.15
N THR A 895 10.10 20.01 13.74
CA THR A 895 10.39 21.40 14.12
C THR A 895 11.62 21.47 15.05
N PRO A 896 12.68 22.23 14.69
CA PRO A 896 13.94 22.25 15.45
C PRO A 896 13.85 23.15 16.70
N HIS A 897 13.19 22.64 17.74
CA HIS A 897 12.90 23.41 18.96
C HIS A 897 14.15 23.96 19.67
N GLU A 898 15.26 23.20 19.71
CA GLU A 898 16.50 23.67 20.35
C GLU A 898 17.11 24.89 19.64
N LEU A 899 17.03 24.93 18.31
CA LEU A 899 17.49 26.07 17.54
C LEU A 899 16.57 27.30 17.73
N ILE A 900 15.25 27.09 17.80
CA ILE A 900 14.29 28.17 18.10
C ILE A 900 14.53 28.76 19.50
N ARG A 901 14.92 27.93 20.48
CA ARG A 901 15.29 28.43 21.83
C ARG A 901 16.48 29.38 21.78
N GLN A 902 17.47 29.11 20.93
CA GLN A 902 18.67 29.94 20.76
C GLN A 902 18.43 31.21 19.94
N LEU A 903 17.26 31.41 19.33
CA LEU A 903 16.92 32.70 18.72
C LEU A 903 16.73 33.81 19.75
N LYS A 904 17.15 35.01 19.38
CA LYS A 904 16.80 36.26 20.07
C LYS A 904 15.35 36.63 19.76
N VAL A 905 14.72 37.41 20.64
CA VAL A 905 13.42 38.04 20.34
C VAL A 905 13.56 38.91 19.09
N GLY A 906 12.66 38.72 18.11
CA GLY A 906 12.72 39.33 16.78
C GLY A 906 13.68 38.65 15.79
N GLY A 907 14.37 37.59 16.22
CA GLY A 907 15.22 36.77 15.36
C GLY A 907 14.41 35.79 14.52
N ARG A 908 15.02 35.34 13.42
CA ARG A 908 14.41 34.42 12.44
C ARG A 908 15.26 33.17 12.24
N LEU A 909 14.63 32.00 12.29
CA LEU A 909 15.22 30.75 11.84
C LEU A 909 14.62 30.37 10.48
N VAL A 910 15.43 29.82 9.58
CA VAL A 910 15.00 29.18 8.33
C VAL A 910 15.55 27.76 8.28
N SER A 911 14.67 26.77 8.09
CA SER A 911 15.04 25.36 8.05
C SER A 911 14.17 24.59 7.06
N PRO A 912 14.76 23.67 6.27
CA PRO A 912 14.01 22.58 5.68
C PRO A 912 13.50 21.65 6.80
N VAL A 913 12.21 21.30 6.75
CA VAL A 913 11.56 20.40 7.72
C VAL A 913 10.75 19.36 6.96
N GLY A 914 10.92 18.08 7.30
CA GLY A 914 10.21 16.95 6.71
C GLY A 914 11.10 15.73 6.46
N GLY A 915 10.48 14.61 6.09
CA GLY A 915 11.13 13.32 5.87
C GLY A 915 11.46 13.03 4.40
N THR A 916 11.78 11.77 4.11
CA THR A 916 12.17 11.28 2.77
C THR A 916 11.07 11.48 1.70
N PHE A 917 9.80 11.54 2.12
CA PHE A 917 8.64 11.65 1.24
C PHE A 917 8.20 13.09 0.93
N GLY A 918 8.88 14.09 1.50
CA GLY A 918 8.61 15.51 1.24
C GLY A 918 9.18 16.42 2.33
N GLN A 919 9.85 17.50 1.93
CA GLN A 919 10.39 18.51 2.83
C GLN A 919 9.93 19.89 2.39
N GLU A 920 9.64 20.77 3.35
CA GLU A 920 9.28 22.15 3.08
C GLU A 920 10.27 23.11 3.74
N MET A 921 10.56 24.22 3.07
CA MET A 921 11.33 25.30 3.67
C MET A 921 10.43 26.14 4.56
N ILE A 922 10.74 26.19 5.86
CA ILE A 922 9.93 26.86 6.88
C ILE A 922 10.75 27.93 7.59
N THR A 923 10.12 29.07 7.89
CA THR A 923 10.69 30.09 8.78
C THR A 923 9.95 30.17 10.11
N TYR A 924 10.71 30.44 11.16
CA TYR A 924 10.22 30.65 12.52
C TYR A 924 10.67 32.02 13.02
N ASP A 925 9.72 32.93 13.24
CA ASP A 925 9.96 34.29 13.74
C ASP A 925 9.66 34.38 15.23
N LYS A 926 10.66 34.68 16.07
CA LYS A 926 10.48 34.71 17.53
C LYS A 926 9.82 36.01 18.00
N LYS A 927 8.65 35.88 18.63
CA LYS A 927 7.84 36.99 19.15
C LYS A 927 8.34 37.46 20.52
N ALA A 928 7.86 38.64 20.93
CA ALA A 928 8.24 39.27 22.19
C ALA A 928 7.78 38.51 23.44
N ASP A 929 6.73 37.69 23.32
CA ASP A 929 6.19 36.84 24.39
C ASP A 929 6.90 35.47 24.51
N GLY A 930 7.92 35.22 23.67
CA GLY A 930 8.65 33.95 23.63
C GLY A 930 8.03 32.89 22.71
N SER A 931 6.83 33.13 22.17
CA SER A 931 6.24 32.29 21.10
C SER A 931 6.92 32.54 19.75
N TYR A 932 6.56 31.77 18.73
CA TYR A 932 7.07 31.97 17.37
C TYR A 932 5.95 31.92 16.32
N GLU A 933 6.15 32.63 15.21
CA GLU A 933 5.31 32.52 14.01
C GLU A 933 5.96 31.58 13.01
N GLU A 934 5.21 30.59 12.55
CA GLU A 934 5.64 29.67 11.50
C GLU A 934 5.13 30.14 10.14
N LYS A 935 6.00 30.11 9.13
CA LYS A 935 5.62 30.36 7.74
C LYS A 935 6.31 29.39 6.80
N ARG A 936 5.50 28.68 6.00
CA ARG A 936 5.93 27.75 4.95
C ARG A 936 6.16 28.50 3.65
N HIS A 937 7.20 28.12 2.90
CA HIS A 937 7.58 28.81 1.66
C HIS A 937 7.43 27.94 0.42
N MET A 938 8.22 26.87 0.31
CA MET A 938 8.26 26.02 -0.88
C MET A 938 8.79 24.63 -0.54
N GLY A 939 8.43 23.63 -1.36
CA GLY A 939 9.03 22.30 -1.30
C GLY A 939 10.52 22.34 -1.66
N VAL A 940 11.33 21.57 -0.93
CA VAL A 940 12.79 21.49 -1.10
C VAL A 940 13.28 20.06 -0.90
N MET A 941 14.51 19.78 -1.29
CA MET A 941 15.18 18.50 -1.04
C MET A 941 16.60 18.77 -0.54
N TYR A 942 16.82 18.53 0.75
CA TYR A 942 18.09 18.64 1.45
C TYR A 942 18.51 17.27 1.99
N VAL A 943 19.82 17.14 2.24
CA VAL A 943 20.37 16.01 3.00
C VAL A 943 19.80 16.02 4.42
N PRO A 944 19.59 14.86 5.07
CA PRO A 944 18.99 14.81 6.40
C PRO A 944 19.91 15.43 7.46
N LEU A 945 19.32 16.14 8.42
CA LEU A 945 19.98 16.60 9.63
C LEU A 945 20.06 15.42 10.61
N THR A 946 21.22 14.77 10.65
CA THR A 946 21.45 13.49 11.33
C THR A 946 22.61 13.57 12.35
N ASP A 947 22.93 12.47 13.03
CA ASP A 947 24.13 12.35 13.86
C ASP A 947 25.39 11.95 13.05
N GLU A 948 26.55 12.15 13.67
CA GLU A 948 27.87 11.92 13.07
C GLU A 948 28.05 10.48 12.57
N LYS A 949 27.56 9.48 13.33
CA LYS A 949 27.74 8.06 13.00
C LYS A 949 26.91 7.69 11.76
N GLN A 950 25.66 8.11 11.72
CA GLN A 950 24.77 7.83 10.59
C GLN A 950 25.27 8.50 9.30
N GLN A 951 25.84 9.71 9.38
CA GLN A 951 26.43 10.36 8.19
C GLN A 951 27.70 9.66 7.71
N TYR A 952 28.61 9.23 8.60
CA TYR A 952 29.78 8.45 8.20
C TYR A 952 29.38 7.11 7.56
N ALA A 953 28.37 6.42 8.12
CA ALA A 953 27.83 5.20 7.54
C ALA A 953 27.27 5.45 6.12
N SER A 954 26.52 6.54 5.94
CA SER A 954 25.98 6.96 4.64
C SER A 954 27.07 7.31 3.62
N ALA A 955 28.23 7.76 4.10
CA ALA A 955 29.41 8.02 3.27
C ALA A 955 30.24 6.77 2.95
N GLY A 956 29.85 5.59 3.45
CA GLY A 956 30.61 4.35 3.32
C GLY A 956 31.89 4.31 4.16
N ILE A 957 31.98 5.15 5.20
CA ILE A 957 33.15 5.28 6.08
C ILE A 957 32.82 4.59 7.40
N ARG A 958 33.42 3.42 7.66
CA ARG A 958 33.39 2.82 9.00
C ARG A 958 34.48 3.47 9.86
N LYS A 959 34.09 4.41 10.72
CA LYS A 959 34.94 4.78 11.86
C LYS A 959 34.61 3.82 12.99
N ASP A 960 35.32 2.70 13.03
CA ASP A 960 35.34 1.84 14.21
C ASP A 960 35.94 2.64 15.37
N LEU A 961 35.13 2.90 16.40
CA LEU A 961 35.47 2.93 17.83
C LEU A 961 34.20 3.06 18.68
#